data_AF-A0A9E6CND5-F1
#
_entry.id   AF-A0A9E6CND5-F1
#
_cell.length_a   1.000
_cell.length_b   1.000
_cell.length_c   1.000
_cell.angle_alpha   90.00
_cell.angle_beta   90.00
_cell.angle_gamma   90.00
#
_symmetry.space_group_name_H-M   'P 1'
#
loop_
_entity.id
_entity.type
_entity.pdbx_description
1 polymer ?
#
loop_
_entity_poly.entity_id
_entity_poly.type
_entity_poly.pdbx_seq_one_letter_code
_entity_poly.pdbx_strand_id
1 'polypeptide(L)'
;MKTICLGLFLVLICSLWGEQVSVNTAQVVAENWFKFISGIENLILKNFEIMSYSDTTTIYIFNFEEEGFVITSASNDAEPILAYNDTGEILSSRSPGFEWLINCYNEQIYDIIENNLFSQENRITWQELYENTYSYNRTTVILQMDPTWSQGQPYKNFVPLIGNYRCPAGCGPIAMAQVINYHKYISDYYFSNEFAEPNYVSNGIEIIEIDEDHNEYDFPTFETLDPYLSDIRELFNEEYSIHYDDGFAALSFACGVALMATYATGGTGTVVGWHVECTYAQNFGYKADHLIRSFYQGDWELLMRNEIDNARIIHYNGSDTTPPVTGVHDFILHGYSIDPASEPCFYKVNWGWGGSGDCYCTLDNLIPEGYNYNFIELQSAIIDIEPSSFTIVGQLIDALPPKLSGDVGPKHPISIGCLNLTSGGIKYGVYRRSSTGFYYVQFDEQPPIGTEYRVRFTSDRYEQKTIYGEVTTDSNVLFMEQTELFWKFKPLYNGWNWESFTVLDRTGNDPVPAIPVLEEMEDFPEEITNIDVLNNGPIGYEQGYGPLTYDDEAWTPWTGYQLQSTRCYKIEVLPELPYYYYYRELDTEGTLLNPLTTIDLLAGQDNWIGYWIKATKDIDDAFGQHWDKIKSIKAEDWEWKDMTYPGRGRDDPTPYYPIRPLHYGKGYVVRVKEDIIGFQWSIFGEPKSRYTRQTPEFFTYEEKPDYEAIIVDSISGGGNLTEIGVFENDICVGASVIDSLPLQILAYTDAVNRGDNLTFQVSYGGGRDCQSVKSYYVLNLETGKFELKPLIIGDQEHNIIQLYLEEDEEDIPSLNKVTLYPNYPNPFNPFTIISFSIPEDTKVNLKVYNIKGQVVKTLLKEQIESGEHRITWDGKDDNKKPVASGIYFYKISAGKETKVKKMLLLK
;
A
#
# COMPACT_ATOMS: atom_id res chain seq x y z
N MET A 1 -33.14 48.10 26.24
CA MET A 1 -34.59 48.05 26.55
C MET A 1 -35.27 47.44 25.34
N LYS A 2 -35.67 46.16 25.39
CA LYS A 2 -37.01 45.67 25.83
C LYS A 2 -38.12 46.42 25.07
N THR A 3 -39.05 45.78 24.34
CA THR A 3 -39.89 44.66 24.77
C THR A 3 -40.62 44.02 23.58
N ILE A 4 -40.39 42.72 23.37
CA ILE A 4 -41.36 41.60 23.24
C ILE A 4 -42.70 41.86 22.53
N CYS A 5 -42.95 41.08 21.47
CA CYS A 5 -44.21 40.33 21.32
C CYS A 5 -43.91 38.93 20.77
N LEU A 6 -44.03 37.94 21.66
CA LEU A 6 -44.17 36.52 21.36
C LEU A 6 -45.26 36.32 20.29
N GLY A 7 -44.90 35.66 19.18
CA GLY A 7 -45.84 35.09 18.22
C GLY A 7 -45.40 33.67 17.91
N LEU A 8 -45.83 32.73 18.76
CA LEU A 8 -45.99 31.30 18.49
C LEU A 8 -45.02 30.69 17.46
N PHE A 9 -43.80 30.40 17.91
CA PHE A 9 -42.97 29.33 17.34
C PHE A 9 -43.64 27.99 17.69
N LEU A 10 -44.70 27.66 16.95
CA LEU A 10 -45.13 26.29 16.71
C LEU A 10 -44.28 25.79 15.54
N VAL A 11 -42.97 25.63 15.76
CA VAL A 11 -42.24 24.64 14.97
C VAL A 11 -42.84 23.33 15.46
N LEU A 12 -43.63 22.73 14.58
CA LEU A 12 -44.07 21.36 14.73
C LEU A 12 -42.86 20.58 15.23
N ILE A 13 -43.03 19.94 16.38
CA ILE A 13 -42.39 18.66 16.63
C ILE A 13 -42.91 17.77 15.48
N CYS A 14 -42.28 17.88 14.30
CA CYS A 14 -42.25 16.79 13.35
C CYS A 14 -41.47 15.75 14.10
N SER A 15 -42.24 14.93 14.79
CA SER A 15 -41.85 13.71 15.41
C SER A 15 -40.83 13.00 14.52
N LEU A 16 -39.58 13.04 14.97
CA LEU A 16 -38.47 12.21 14.51
C LEU A 16 -38.77 10.79 15.04
N TRP A 17 -39.72 10.09 14.43
CA TRP A 17 -40.00 8.69 14.81
C TRP A 17 -38.81 7.84 14.32
N GLY A 18 -38.17 7.12 15.25
CA GLY A 18 -37.39 5.94 14.89
C GLY A 18 -38.39 4.83 14.68
N GLU A 19 -38.66 4.52 13.41
CA GLU A 19 -39.64 3.53 13.01
C GLU A 19 -39.13 2.81 11.77
N GLN A 20 -39.53 1.54 11.68
CA GLN A 20 -39.33 0.71 10.51
C GLN A 20 -39.93 1.39 9.27
N VAL A 21 -39.13 1.50 8.21
CA VAL A 21 -39.52 2.15 6.95
C VAL A 21 -40.50 1.25 6.22
N SER A 22 -41.62 1.81 5.74
CA SER A 22 -42.57 1.05 4.95
C SER A 22 -42.04 0.76 3.54
N VAL A 23 -42.42 -0.38 2.95
CA VAL A 23 -42.06 -0.73 1.56
C VAL A 23 -42.40 0.37 0.55
N ASN A 24 -43.51 1.09 0.75
CA ASN A 24 -43.91 2.20 -0.14
C ASN A 24 -42.94 3.39 -0.04
N THR A 25 -42.42 3.67 1.16
CA THR A 25 -41.43 4.73 1.38
C THR A 25 -40.09 4.34 0.78
N ALA A 26 -39.65 3.11 1.04
CA ALA A 26 -38.44 2.53 0.48
C ALA A 26 -38.48 2.50 -1.06
N GLN A 27 -39.62 2.15 -1.66
CA GLN A 27 -39.79 2.13 -3.12
C GLN A 27 -39.60 3.54 -3.73
N VAL A 28 -40.19 4.58 -3.13
CA VAL A 28 -40.02 5.95 -3.62
C VAL A 28 -38.55 6.37 -3.56
N VAL A 29 -37.86 6.03 -2.48
CA VAL A 29 -36.41 6.29 -2.33
C VAL A 29 -35.60 5.52 -3.37
N ALA A 30 -35.91 4.24 -3.60
CA ALA A 30 -35.26 3.42 -4.61
C ALA A 30 -35.47 3.96 -6.03
N GLU A 31 -36.70 4.38 -6.38
CA GLU A 31 -37.01 4.98 -7.67
C GLU A 31 -36.27 6.32 -7.88
N ASN A 32 -36.24 7.17 -6.86
CA ASN A 32 -35.54 8.46 -6.95
C ASN A 32 -34.03 8.26 -7.09
N TRP A 33 -33.46 7.31 -6.33
CA TRP A 33 -32.05 6.93 -6.48
C TRP A 33 -31.75 6.39 -7.87
N PHE A 34 -32.56 5.45 -8.37
CA PHE A 34 -32.33 4.83 -9.67
C PHE A 34 -32.44 5.85 -10.82
N LYS A 35 -33.42 6.77 -10.77
CA LYS A 35 -33.52 7.90 -11.71
C LYS A 35 -32.26 8.75 -11.70
N PHE A 36 -31.74 9.04 -10.51
CA PHE A 36 -30.55 9.86 -10.33
C PHE A 36 -29.30 9.20 -10.95
N ILE A 37 -29.06 7.91 -10.71
CA ILE A 37 -27.86 7.22 -11.22
C ILE A 37 -27.95 6.86 -12.72
N SER A 38 -29.13 6.49 -13.22
CA SER A 38 -29.30 6.00 -14.61
C SER A 38 -29.71 7.09 -15.60
N GLY A 39 -30.27 8.20 -15.12
CA GLY A 39 -30.87 9.25 -15.95
C GLY A 39 -32.22 8.85 -16.59
N ILE A 40 -32.80 7.70 -16.23
CA ILE A 40 -34.07 7.20 -16.77
C ILE A 40 -35.24 7.77 -15.97
N GLU A 41 -36.04 8.65 -16.56
CA GLU A 41 -37.15 9.34 -15.89
C GLU A 41 -38.39 8.46 -15.63
N ASN A 42 -38.71 7.55 -16.56
CA ASN A 42 -39.89 6.70 -16.48
C ASN A 42 -39.48 5.27 -16.13
N LEU A 43 -39.51 4.94 -14.83
CA LEU A 43 -39.17 3.62 -14.33
C LEU A 43 -40.42 2.74 -14.19
N ILE A 44 -40.25 1.45 -14.48
CA ILE A 44 -41.27 0.43 -14.22
C ILE A 44 -40.69 -0.56 -13.22
N LEU A 45 -41.26 -0.61 -12.01
CA LEU A 45 -40.93 -1.65 -11.04
C LEU A 45 -41.38 -3.01 -11.58
N LYS A 46 -40.43 -3.91 -11.82
CA LYS A 46 -40.66 -5.28 -12.27
C LYS A 46 -41.17 -6.15 -11.13
N ASN A 47 -40.43 -6.16 -10.02
CA ASN A 47 -40.78 -6.85 -8.78
C ASN A 47 -40.03 -6.23 -7.59
N PHE A 48 -40.41 -6.63 -6.39
CA PHE A 48 -39.64 -6.35 -5.19
C PHE A 48 -39.61 -7.57 -4.27
N GLU A 49 -38.59 -7.63 -3.43
CA GLU A 49 -38.42 -8.65 -2.40
C GLU A 49 -38.31 -8.00 -1.02
N ILE A 50 -38.85 -8.69 -0.01
CA ILE A 50 -38.74 -8.29 1.40
C ILE A 50 -37.85 -9.33 2.08
N MET A 51 -36.75 -8.86 2.66
CA MET A 51 -35.87 -9.68 3.49
C MET A 51 -36.15 -9.37 4.96
N SER A 52 -36.14 -10.41 5.77
CA SER A 52 -36.32 -10.31 7.22
C SER A 52 -35.28 -11.14 7.96
N TYR A 53 -34.84 -10.63 9.10
CA TYR A 53 -34.00 -11.34 10.07
C TYR A 53 -34.75 -11.45 11.39
N SER A 54 -34.86 -12.66 11.95
CA SER A 54 -35.61 -12.92 13.18
C SER A 54 -37.02 -12.30 13.19
N ASP A 55 -37.79 -12.53 12.11
CA ASP A 55 -39.14 -11.98 11.86
C ASP A 55 -39.24 -10.45 11.72
N THR A 56 -38.12 -9.72 11.77
CA THR A 56 -38.05 -8.28 11.57
C THR A 56 -37.64 -7.96 10.13
N THR A 57 -38.42 -7.18 9.41
CA THR A 57 -38.05 -6.72 8.07
C THR A 57 -36.89 -5.74 8.14
N THR A 58 -35.83 -6.04 7.39
CA THR A 58 -34.52 -5.37 7.46
C THR A 58 -34.11 -4.76 6.12
N ILE A 59 -34.43 -5.40 4.99
CA ILE A 59 -34.00 -4.95 3.66
C ILE A 59 -35.16 -5.08 2.65
N TYR A 60 -35.19 -4.15 1.70
CA TYR A 60 -36.01 -4.24 0.50
C TYR A 60 -35.12 -4.27 -0.75
N ILE A 61 -35.44 -5.15 -1.70
CA ILE A 61 -34.75 -5.23 -3.00
C ILE A 61 -35.77 -4.89 -4.08
N PHE A 62 -35.48 -3.88 -4.91
CA PHE A 62 -36.35 -3.44 -6.01
C PHE A 62 -35.66 -3.68 -7.34
N ASN A 63 -36.28 -4.47 -8.22
CA ASN A 63 -35.79 -4.69 -9.59
C ASN A 63 -36.65 -3.89 -10.58
N PHE A 64 -36.00 -3.26 -11.55
CA PHE A 64 -36.63 -2.45 -12.59
C PHE A 64 -36.61 -3.17 -13.94
N GLU A 65 -37.59 -2.89 -14.81
CA GLU A 65 -37.66 -3.48 -16.17
C GLU A 65 -36.53 -2.97 -17.08
N GLU A 66 -35.90 -1.84 -16.74
CA GLU A 66 -34.82 -1.20 -17.47
C GLU A 66 -33.43 -1.84 -17.22
N GLU A 67 -33.40 -3.10 -16.79
CA GLU A 67 -32.20 -3.88 -16.42
C GLU A 67 -31.39 -3.22 -15.28
N GLY A 68 -31.91 -3.19 -14.06
CA GLY A 68 -31.20 -2.65 -12.89
C GLY A 68 -31.91 -2.92 -11.57
N PHE A 69 -31.24 -2.62 -10.44
CA PHE A 69 -31.83 -2.80 -9.12
C PHE A 69 -31.31 -1.81 -8.08
N VAL A 70 -32.09 -1.62 -7.02
CA VAL A 70 -31.70 -0.87 -5.82
C VAL A 70 -32.09 -1.66 -4.58
N ILE A 71 -31.17 -1.72 -3.61
CA ILE A 71 -31.35 -2.34 -2.31
C ILE A 71 -31.37 -1.25 -1.25
N THR A 72 -32.45 -1.20 -0.47
CA THR A 72 -32.63 -0.18 0.58
C THR A 72 -32.76 -0.83 1.96
N SER A 73 -32.34 -0.11 3.00
CA SER A 73 -32.64 -0.54 4.37
C SER A 73 -34.12 -0.37 4.72
N ALA A 74 -34.59 -1.11 5.72
CA ALA A 74 -35.94 -0.99 6.28
C ALA A 74 -35.96 -0.17 7.58
N SER A 75 -34.91 0.60 7.87
CA SER A 75 -34.80 1.48 9.04
C SER A 75 -34.34 2.86 8.63
N ASN A 76 -35.01 3.90 9.12
CA ASN A 76 -34.60 5.29 8.84
C ASN A 76 -33.39 5.73 9.68
N ASP A 77 -32.96 4.90 10.63
CA ASP A 77 -31.72 5.05 11.39
C ASP A 77 -30.52 4.36 10.72
N ALA A 78 -30.74 3.64 9.62
CA ALA A 78 -29.69 3.03 8.80
C ALA A 78 -29.54 3.78 7.46
N GLU A 79 -28.40 3.61 6.79
CA GLU A 79 -28.16 4.15 5.45
C GLU A 79 -29.32 3.76 4.50
N PRO A 80 -29.92 4.70 3.75
CA PRO A 80 -31.06 4.41 2.87
C PRO A 80 -30.71 3.46 1.73
N ILE A 81 -29.55 3.62 1.10
CA ILE A 81 -29.12 2.84 -0.07
C ILE A 81 -27.96 1.94 0.34
N LEU A 82 -28.16 0.62 0.25
CA LEU A 82 -27.16 -0.37 0.68
C LEU A 82 -26.34 -0.91 -0.49
N ALA A 83 -27.02 -1.11 -1.62
CA ALA A 83 -26.40 -1.49 -2.87
C ALA A 83 -27.29 -1.12 -4.06
N TYR A 84 -26.70 -0.94 -5.23
CA TYR A 84 -27.44 -0.70 -6.46
C TYR A 84 -26.65 -1.14 -7.69
N ASN A 85 -27.34 -1.31 -8.81
CA ASN A 85 -26.72 -1.35 -10.11
C ASN A 85 -27.66 -0.73 -11.14
N ASP A 86 -27.13 0.08 -12.06
CA ASP A 86 -27.87 0.72 -13.14
C ASP A 86 -28.04 -0.18 -14.38
N THR A 87 -27.35 -1.32 -14.38
CA THR A 87 -27.34 -2.34 -15.44
C THR A 87 -27.44 -3.75 -14.84
N GLY A 88 -28.14 -4.66 -15.51
CA GLY A 88 -28.30 -6.06 -15.08
C GLY A 88 -29.37 -6.29 -14.01
N GLU A 89 -29.71 -7.56 -13.75
CA GLU A 89 -30.73 -7.94 -12.77
C GLU A 89 -30.14 -8.84 -11.68
N ILE A 90 -30.70 -8.78 -10.46
CA ILE A 90 -30.47 -9.85 -9.48
C ILE A 90 -31.24 -11.08 -9.99
N LEU A 91 -30.51 -12.06 -10.51
CA LEU A 91 -31.10 -13.32 -10.95
C LEU A 91 -31.62 -14.10 -9.73
N SER A 92 -32.54 -15.04 -9.99
CA SER A 92 -33.07 -15.93 -8.93
C SER A 92 -32.01 -16.79 -8.25
N SER A 93 -30.83 -16.94 -8.87
CA SER A 93 -29.64 -17.56 -8.29
C SER A 93 -28.62 -16.47 -7.99
N ARG A 94 -28.46 -16.11 -6.72
CA ARG A 94 -27.47 -15.14 -6.25
C ARG A 94 -26.12 -15.80 -6.02
N SER A 95 -25.04 -15.03 -6.16
CA SER A 95 -23.70 -15.52 -5.82
C SER A 95 -23.59 -15.71 -4.30
N PRO A 96 -22.80 -16.69 -3.82
CA PRO A 96 -22.56 -16.86 -2.39
C PRO A 96 -22.00 -15.60 -1.70
N GLY A 97 -21.11 -14.86 -2.38
CA GLY A 97 -20.57 -13.59 -1.86
C GLY A 97 -21.62 -12.48 -1.76
N PHE A 98 -22.54 -12.39 -2.71
CA PHE A 98 -23.66 -11.45 -2.61
C PHE A 98 -24.59 -11.82 -1.44
N GLU A 99 -24.90 -13.11 -1.27
CA GLU A 99 -25.70 -13.57 -0.12
C GLU A 99 -25.02 -13.29 1.22
N TRP A 100 -23.70 -13.48 1.29
CA TRP A 100 -22.90 -13.11 2.47
C TRP A 100 -23.07 -11.64 2.82
N LEU A 101 -22.91 -10.74 1.84
CA LEU A 101 -23.06 -9.30 2.07
C LEU A 101 -24.48 -8.94 2.54
N ILE A 102 -25.51 -9.51 1.90
CA ILE A 102 -26.91 -9.27 2.27
C ILE A 102 -27.19 -9.79 3.69
N ASN A 103 -26.64 -10.95 4.08
CA ASN A 103 -26.77 -11.46 5.44
C ASN A 103 -26.10 -10.53 6.46
N CYS A 104 -24.92 -9.99 6.14
CA CYS A 104 -24.25 -9.01 6.99
C CYS A 104 -25.08 -7.72 7.16
N TYR A 105 -25.69 -7.21 6.09
CA TYR A 105 -26.60 -6.07 6.18
C TYR A 105 -27.84 -6.37 7.01
N ASN A 106 -28.43 -7.57 6.86
CA ASN A 106 -29.59 -7.99 7.62
C ASN A 106 -29.32 -8.00 9.12
N GLU A 107 -28.17 -8.55 9.54
CA GLU A 107 -27.75 -8.58 10.96
C GLU A 107 -27.55 -7.17 11.52
N GLN A 108 -26.82 -6.31 10.81
CA GLN A 108 -26.60 -4.93 11.24
C GLN A 108 -27.90 -4.15 11.37
N ILE A 109 -28.79 -4.22 10.37
CA ILE A 109 -30.06 -3.47 10.39
C ILE A 109 -31.01 -4.02 11.45
N TYR A 110 -31.03 -5.34 11.64
CA TYR A 110 -31.79 -5.96 12.73
C TYR A 110 -31.35 -5.38 14.08
N ASP A 111 -30.05 -5.32 14.34
CA ASP A 111 -29.53 -4.79 15.59
C ASP A 111 -29.77 -3.28 15.75
N ILE A 112 -29.77 -2.48 14.67
CA ILE A 112 -30.21 -1.07 14.71
C ILE A 112 -31.64 -0.97 15.24
N ILE A 113 -32.53 -1.78 14.68
CA ILE A 113 -33.97 -1.77 15.01
C ILE A 113 -34.17 -2.28 16.44
N GLU A 114 -33.62 -3.45 16.78
CA GLU A 114 -33.82 -4.10 18.08
C GLU A 114 -33.23 -3.27 19.23
N ASN A 115 -32.04 -2.68 19.02
CA ASN A 115 -31.38 -1.85 20.04
C ASN A 115 -31.81 -0.37 19.99
N ASN A 116 -32.71 0.02 19.08
CA ASN A 116 -33.18 1.40 18.89
C ASN A 116 -32.01 2.40 18.71
N LEU A 117 -31.02 2.05 17.90
CA LEU A 117 -29.88 2.91 17.62
C LEU A 117 -30.35 4.12 16.78
N PHE A 118 -30.00 5.33 17.22
CA PHE A 118 -30.49 6.57 16.62
C PHE A 118 -29.42 7.20 15.70
N SER A 119 -29.79 7.53 14.47
CA SER A 119 -28.96 8.31 13.55
C SER A 119 -29.73 9.48 12.95
N GLN A 120 -29.41 10.70 13.39
CA GLN A 120 -30.04 11.91 12.84
C GLN A 120 -29.67 12.14 11.38
N GLU A 121 -28.43 11.81 11.00
CA GLU A 121 -27.91 11.95 9.66
C GLU A 121 -28.65 11.06 8.67
N ASN A 122 -28.78 9.77 8.98
CA ASN A 122 -29.49 8.82 8.11
C ASN A 122 -30.94 9.22 7.89
N ARG A 123 -31.62 9.74 8.93
CA ARG A 123 -33.01 10.22 8.80
C ARG A 123 -33.14 11.42 7.87
N ILE A 124 -32.17 12.34 7.90
CA ILE A 124 -32.12 13.47 6.98
C ILE A 124 -31.92 12.94 5.55
N THR A 125 -30.97 12.03 5.35
CA THR A 125 -30.69 11.42 4.04
C THR A 125 -31.92 10.71 3.47
N TRP A 126 -32.62 9.92 4.29
CA TRP A 126 -33.90 9.29 3.95
C TRP A 126 -34.95 10.31 3.49
N GLN A 127 -35.09 11.41 4.24
CA GLN A 127 -36.08 12.45 3.91
C GLN A 127 -35.73 13.16 2.59
N GLU A 128 -34.46 13.51 2.38
CA GLU A 128 -34.00 14.20 1.17
C GLU A 128 -34.14 13.32 -0.08
N LEU A 129 -33.84 12.02 0.02
CA LEU A 129 -34.07 11.06 -1.07
C LEU A 129 -35.57 10.86 -1.34
N TYR A 130 -36.40 10.81 -0.30
CA TYR A 130 -37.85 10.66 -0.46
C TYR A 130 -38.48 11.89 -1.12
N GLU A 131 -38.08 13.10 -0.71
CA GLU A 131 -38.56 14.37 -1.27
C GLU A 131 -37.93 14.71 -2.64
N ASN A 132 -36.96 13.91 -3.11
CA ASN A 132 -36.16 14.16 -4.30
C ASN A 132 -35.50 15.56 -4.28
N THR A 133 -35.08 15.99 -3.09
CA THR A 133 -34.34 17.23 -2.84
C THR A 133 -32.84 16.97 -2.67
N TYR A 134 -32.45 15.69 -2.64
CA TYR A 134 -31.08 15.24 -2.55
C TYR A 134 -30.26 15.67 -3.76
N SER A 135 -29.04 16.16 -3.52
CA SER A 135 -28.07 16.53 -4.56
C SER A 135 -26.71 15.93 -4.24
N TYR A 136 -26.45 14.69 -4.68
CA TYR A 136 -25.09 14.16 -4.62
C TYR A 136 -24.26 14.70 -5.81
N ASN A 137 -23.01 15.06 -5.56
CA ASN A 137 -21.99 15.23 -6.62
C ASN A 137 -21.08 14.01 -6.65
N ARG A 138 -21.63 12.84 -7.00
CA ARG A 138 -20.87 11.59 -6.99
C ARG A 138 -19.79 11.57 -8.07
N THR A 139 -18.57 11.28 -7.65
CA THR A 139 -17.46 10.90 -8.52
C THR A 139 -17.43 9.39 -8.62
N THR A 140 -17.48 8.86 -9.84
CA THR A 140 -17.42 7.42 -10.10
C THR A 140 -16.16 7.10 -10.90
N VAL A 141 -15.37 6.15 -10.40
CA VAL A 141 -14.18 5.60 -11.05
C VAL A 141 -14.40 4.10 -11.25
N ILE A 142 -14.17 3.60 -12.46
CA ILE A 142 -14.33 2.18 -12.80
C ILE A 142 -13.17 1.76 -13.69
N LEU A 143 -12.42 0.76 -13.24
CA LEU A 143 -11.46 0.02 -14.04
C LEU A 143 -12.22 -1.02 -14.86
N GLN A 144 -12.00 -1.01 -16.17
CA GLN A 144 -12.65 -1.93 -17.09
C GLN A 144 -12.00 -3.31 -16.97
N MET A 145 -12.81 -4.32 -16.71
CA MET A 145 -12.39 -5.73 -16.64
C MET A 145 -13.44 -6.60 -17.34
N ASP A 146 -13.10 -7.85 -17.62
CA ASP A 146 -14.04 -8.83 -18.18
C ASP A 146 -15.05 -9.27 -17.11
N PRO A 147 -16.35 -8.94 -17.25
CA PRO A 147 -17.36 -9.27 -16.25
C PRO A 147 -17.85 -10.72 -16.34
N THR A 148 -17.42 -11.48 -17.36
CA THR A 148 -18.03 -12.78 -17.69
C THR A 148 -17.46 -13.96 -16.90
N TRP A 149 -16.42 -13.72 -16.10
CA TRP A 149 -15.79 -14.73 -15.25
C TRP A 149 -16.80 -15.33 -14.27
N SER A 150 -16.81 -16.66 -14.20
CA SER A 150 -17.81 -17.44 -13.48
C SER A 150 -17.19 -18.71 -12.92
N GLN A 151 -17.78 -19.29 -11.88
CA GLN A 151 -17.39 -20.64 -11.41
C GLN A 151 -17.96 -21.77 -12.28
N GLY A 152 -18.76 -21.43 -13.29
CA GLY A 152 -19.39 -22.34 -14.25
C GLY A 152 -18.50 -22.69 -15.44
N GLN A 153 -19.10 -23.18 -16.53
CA GLN A 153 -18.38 -23.39 -17.79
C GLN A 153 -18.16 -22.04 -18.50
N PRO A 154 -17.01 -21.86 -19.20
CA PRO A 154 -15.95 -22.84 -19.43
C PRO A 154 -14.91 -22.95 -18.29
N TYR A 155 -14.87 -22.02 -17.36
CA TYR A 155 -13.84 -21.88 -16.31
C TYR A 155 -13.61 -23.14 -15.47
N LYS A 156 -14.66 -23.94 -15.23
CA LYS A 156 -14.54 -25.20 -14.47
C LYS A 156 -14.12 -26.42 -15.31
N ASN A 157 -13.90 -26.30 -16.62
CA ASN A 157 -13.73 -27.47 -17.48
C ASN A 157 -12.50 -28.32 -17.12
N PHE A 158 -11.50 -27.74 -16.46
CA PHE A 158 -10.28 -28.45 -16.04
C PHE A 158 -10.27 -28.81 -14.55
N VAL A 159 -11.31 -28.53 -13.77
CA VAL A 159 -11.34 -28.87 -12.35
C VAL A 159 -11.91 -30.28 -12.10
N PRO A 160 -11.59 -30.97 -10.99
CA PRO A 160 -11.93 -32.38 -10.78
C PRO A 160 -13.42 -32.75 -10.99
N LEU A 161 -13.62 -33.88 -11.67
CA LEU A 161 -14.90 -34.56 -11.88
C LEU A 161 -15.13 -35.60 -10.78
N ILE A 162 -16.06 -35.34 -9.86
CA ILE A 162 -16.40 -36.28 -8.78
C ILE A 162 -17.68 -37.02 -9.15
N GLY A 163 -17.57 -38.33 -9.38
CA GLY A 163 -18.67 -39.14 -9.90
C GLY A 163 -19.07 -38.67 -11.30
N ASN A 164 -20.26 -38.08 -11.44
CA ASN A 164 -20.74 -37.50 -12.71
C ASN A 164 -20.88 -35.98 -12.64
N TYR A 165 -20.30 -35.33 -11.62
CA TYR A 165 -20.45 -33.90 -11.39
C TYR A 165 -19.08 -33.22 -11.40
N ARG A 166 -18.88 -32.31 -12.36
CA ARG A 166 -17.68 -31.48 -12.42
C ARG A 166 -17.81 -30.34 -11.42
N CYS A 167 -16.89 -30.31 -10.46
CA CYS A 167 -16.87 -29.32 -9.38
C CYS A 167 -16.90 -27.89 -9.93
N PRO A 168 -17.41 -26.90 -9.18
CA PRO A 168 -17.26 -25.50 -9.56
C PRO A 168 -15.78 -25.08 -9.46
N ALA A 169 -15.39 -24.02 -10.17
CA ALA A 169 -14.03 -23.54 -10.13
C ALA A 169 -13.60 -22.98 -8.74
N GLY A 170 -14.54 -22.37 -8.02
CA GLY A 170 -14.29 -21.71 -6.72
C GLY A 170 -14.19 -20.18 -6.83
N CYS A 171 -14.54 -19.47 -5.76
CA CYS A 171 -14.49 -18.00 -5.72
C CYS A 171 -13.05 -17.47 -5.75
N GLY A 172 -12.17 -17.98 -4.88
CA GLY A 172 -10.75 -17.60 -4.83
C GLY A 172 -10.02 -17.76 -6.17
N PRO A 173 -10.11 -18.93 -6.85
CA PRO A 173 -9.44 -19.13 -8.14
C PRO A 173 -9.96 -18.19 -9.23
N ILE A 174 -11.27 -17.90 -9.23
CA ILE A 174 -11.89 -16.99 -10.20
C ILE A 174 -11.54 -15.52 -9.91
N ALA A 175 -11.48 -15.11 -8.65
CA ALA A 175 -11.01 -13.78 -8.28
C ALA A 175 -9.55 -13.58 -8.72
N MET A 176 -8.67 -14.52 -8.38
CA MET A 176 -7.26 -14.48 -8.79
C MET A 176 -7.06 -14.47 -10.31
N ALA A 177 -7.80 -15.32 -11.03
CA ALA A 177 -7.70 -15.37 -12.49
C ALA A 177 -8.19 -14.08 -13.17
N GLN A 178 -9.21 -13.41 -12.61
CA GLN A 178 -9.64 -12.09 -13.08
C GLN A 178 -8.56 -11.02 -12.91
N VAL A 179 -7.83 -11.04 -11.78
CA VAL A 179 -6.68 -10.17 -11.53
C VAL A 179 -5.58 -10.40 -12.55
N ILE A 180 -5.21 -11.66 -12.76
CA ILE A 180 -4.18 -12.05 -13.73
C ILE A 180 -4.55 -11.61 -15.15
N ASN A 181 -5.81 -11.81 -15.54
CA ASN A 181 -6.31 -11.40 -16.86
C ASN A 181 -6.44 -9.87 -17.01
N TYR A 182 -6.71 -9.14 -15.94
CA TYR A 182 -6.76 -7.67 -15.95
C TYR A 182 -5.38 -7.07 -16.21
N HIS A 183 -4.36 -7.52 -15.47
CA HIS A 183 -2.99 -7.09 -15.66
C HIS A 183 -2.33 -7.66 -16.91
N LYS A 184 -2.95 -8.69 -17.51
CA LYS A 184 -2.42 -9.46 -18.65
C LYS A 184 -0.96 -9.85 -18.42
N TYR A 185 -0.72 -10.48 -17.28
CA TYR A 185 0.63 -10.89 -16.90
C TYR A 185 0.60 -12.22 -16.15
N ILE A 186 1.52 -13.11 -16.53
CA ILE A 186 1.81 -14.34 -15.79
C ILE A 186 3.31 -14.60 -15.94
N SER A 187 3.98 -14.94 -14.83
CA SER A 187 5.41 -15.31 -14.84
C SER A 187 5.68 -16.52 -15.73
N ASP A 188 6.96 -16.82 -15.99
CA ASP A 188 7.41 -18.04 -16.68
C ASP A 188 7.41 -19.28 -15.77
N TYR A 189 6.76 -19.23 -14.61
CA TYR A 189 6.65 -20.34 -13.69
C TYR A 189 5.95 -21.56 -14.34
N TYR A 190 6.45 -22.75 -14.04
CA TYR A 190 5.94 -24.04 -14.50
C TYR A 190 5.52 -24.87 -13.30
N PHE A 191 4.33 -25.45 -13.34
CA PHE A 191 3.84 -26.28 -12.24
C PHE A 191 4.47 -27.68 -12.30
N SER A 192 4.74 -28.28 -11.15
CA SER A 192 5.20 -29.67 -11.08
C SER A 192 4.82 -30.31 -9.74
N ASN A 193 4.83 -31.65 -9.69
CA ASN A 193 4.53 -32.40 -8.45
C ASN A 193 5.59 -32.19 -7.36
N GLU A 194 6.77 -31.64 -7.69
CA GLU A 194 7.80 -31.32 -6.69
C GLU A 194 7.44 -30.07 -5.85
N PHE A 195 6.54 -29.21 -6.35
CA PHE A 195 6.17 -27.93 -5.73
C PHE A 195 4.65 -27.75 -5.51
N ALA A 196 3.82 -28.61 -6.09
CA ALA A 196 2.38 -28.60 -5.86
C ALA A 196 2.05 -29.40 -4.60
N GLU A 197 1.51 -28.74 -3.56
CA GLU A 197 0.91 -29.46 -2.44
C GLU A 197 -0.29 -30.30 -2.90
N PRO A 198 -0.61 -31.41 -2.20
CA PRO A 198 -1.83 -32.19 -2.42
C PRO A 198 -3.10 -31.35 -2.63
N ASN A 199 -3.80 -31.53 -3.76
CA ASN A 199 -5.12 -30.94 -3.93
C ASN A 199 -6.16 -31.79 -3.21
N TYR A 200 -7.00 -31.21 -2.37
CA TYR A 200 -7.93 -31.96 -1.53
C TYR A 200 -9.30 -32.12 -2.20
N VAL A 201 -9.85 -33.34 -2.23
CA VAL A 201 -11.27 -33.55 -2.57
C VAL A 201 -12.12 -33.70 -1.31
N SER A 202 -13.15 -32.87 -1.20
CA SER A 202 -14.14 -33.00 -0.14
C SER A 202 -15.19 -34.05 -0.51
N ASN A 203 -14.87 -35.32 -0.19
CA ASN A 203 -15.82 -36.34 0.28
C ASN A 203 -15.19 -37.31 1.31
N GLY A 204 -14.00 -36.95 1.84
CA GLY A 204 -13.28 -37.70 2.85
C GLY A 204 -12.09 -38.49 2.28
N ILE A 205 -10.89 -37.91 2.44
CA ILE A 205 -9.59 -38.61 2.60
C ILE A 205 -8.90 -39.09 1.30
N GLU A 206 -9.10 -38.43 0.17
CA GLU A 206 -8.19 -38.61 -0.97
C GLU A 206 -7.50 -37.29 -1.30
N ILE A 207 -6.18 -37.32 -1.15
CA ILE A 207 -5.24 -36.37 -1.74
C ILE A 207 -5.27 -36.67 -3.24
N ILE A 208 -5.61 -35.67 -4.05
CA ILE A 208 -5.41 -35.72 -5.49
C ILE A 208 -3.98 -35.26 -5.77
N GLU A 209 -3.18 -36.18 -6.30
CA GLU A 209 -1.92 -35.87 -6.95
C GLU A 209 -2.21 -35.57 -8.42
N ILE A 210 -1.90 -34.36 -8.88
CA ILE A 210 -2.35 -33.88 -10.20
C ILE A 210 -1.94 -34.85 -11.31
N ASP A 211 -0.66 -35.20 -11.41
CA ASP A 211 -0.24 -36.07 -12.52
C ASP A 211 -0.66 -37.53 -12.35
N GLU A 212 -0.81 -38.03 -11.12
CA GLU A 212 -1.18 -39.42 -10.86
C GLU A 212 -2.68 -39.67 -11.08
N ASP A 213 -3.52 -38.74 -10.61
CA ASP A 213 -4.96 -38.93 -10.51
C ASP A 213 -5.76 -38.26 -11.65
N HIS A 214 -5.08 -37.58 -12.59
CA HIS A 214 -5.71 -36.87 -13.71
C HIS A 214 -6.72 -37.71 -14.52
N ASN A 215 -6.44 -39.00 -14.70
CA ASN A 215 -7.32 -39.91 -15.44
C ASN A 215 -8.58 -40.27 -14.66
N GLU A 216 -8.49 -40.37 -13.34
CA GLU A 216 -9.61 -40.77 -12.49
C GLU A 216 -10.63 -39.64 -12.38
N TYR A 217 -10.13 -38.41 -12.28
CA TYR A 217 -10.94 -37.22 -12.01
C TYR A 217 -11.05 -36.25 -13.22
N ASP A 218 -10.59 -36.66 -14.40
CA ASP A 218 -10.79 -35.97 -15.68
C ASP A 218 -10.36 -34.48 -15.67
N PHE A 219 -9.08 -34.24 -15.37
CA PHE A 219 -8.43 -32.93 -15.40
C PHE A 219 -7.02 -33.05 -16.05
N PRO A 220 -6.33 -31.94 -16.43
CA PRO A 220 -5.03 -32.05 -17.10
C PRO A 220 -3.87 -32.33 -16.13
N THR A 221 -2.85 -33.06 -16.60
CA THR A 221 -1.52 -33.12 -15.95
C THR A 221 -0.81 -31.78 -16.05
N PHE A 222 0.26 -31.57 -15.26
CA PHE A 222 1.12 -30.39 -15.40
C PHE A 222 1.77 -30.29 -16.79
N GLU A 223 2.20 -31.42 -17.36
CA GLU A 223 2.71 -31.49 -18.75
C GLU A 223 1.68 -30.97 -19.78
N THR A 224 0.39 -31.11 -19.49
CA THR A 224 -0.69 -30.63 -20.36
C THR A 224 -1.16 -29.22 -20.00
N LEU A 225 -1.12 -28.84 -18.72
CA LEU A 225 -1.56 -27.54 -18.21
C LEU A 225 -0.61 -26.40 -18.59
N ASP A 226 0.70 -26.59 -18.40
CA ASP A 226 1.72 -25.56 -18.61
C ASP A 226 1.80 -25.02 -20.06
N PRO A 227 1.58 -25.83 -21.12
CA PRO A 227 1.42 -25.32 -22.47
C PRO A 227 0.29 -24.31 -22.61
N TYR A 228 -0.87 -24.53 -21.99
CA TYR A 228 -1.96 -23.54 -22.02
C TYR A 228 -1.59 -22.24 -21.30
N LEU A 229 -0.87 -22.32 -20.17
CA LEU A 229 -0.36 -21.14 -19.47
C LEU A 229 0.67 -20.38 -20.31
N SER A 230 1.48 -21.10 -21.08
CA SER A 230 2.43 -20.51 -22.02
C SER A 230 1.71 -19.81 -23.19
N ASP A 231 0.66 -20.40 -23.74
CA ASP A 231 -0.18 -19.76 -24.77
C ASP A 231 -0.86 -18.48 -24.24
N ILE A 232 -1.36 -18.51 -23.00
CA ILE A 232 -1.92 -17.33 -22.34
C ILE A 232 -0.86 -16.24 -22.17
N ARG A 233 0.37 -16.61 -21.78
CA ARG A 233 1.49 -15.69 -21.67
C ARG A 233 1.84 -15.03 -23.01
N GLU A 234 1.78 -15.78 -24.12
CA GLU A 234 1.95 -15.23 -25.46
C GLU A 234 0.84 -14.22 -25.82
N LEU A 235 -0.42 -14.54 -25.52
CA LEU A 235 -1.53 -13.59 -25.71
C LEU A 235 -1.34 -12.31 -24.91
N PHE A 236 -0.94 -12.44 -23.65
CA PHE A 236 -0.69 -11.33 -22.74
C PHE A 236 0.47 -10.44 -23.21
N ASN A 237 1.56 -11.02 -23.71
CA ASN A 237 2.67 -10.27 -24.32
C ASN A 237 2.23 -9.47 -25.56
N GLU A 238 1.18 -9.91 -26.25
CA GLU A 238 0.57 -9.20 -27.38
C GLU A 238 -0.61 -8.31 -26.96
N GLU A 239 -0.81 -8.11 -25.65
CA GLU A 239 -1.91 -7.31 -25.07
C GLU A 239 -3.33 -7.84 -25.39
N TYR A 240 -3.45 -9.11 -25.76
CA TYR A 240 -4.73 -9.78 -25.99
C TYR A 240 -5.30 -10.42 -24.72
N SER A 241 -6.62 -10.40 -24.58
CA SER A 241 -7.32 -11.17 -23.54
C SER A 241 -7.51 -12.62 -23.96
N ILE A 242 -7.69 -13.49 -22.96
CA ILE A 242 -8.10 -14.87 -23.18
C ILE A 242 -9.44 -14.88 -23.93
N HIS A 243 -9.53 -15.70 -24.97
CA HIS A 243 -10.69 -15.71 -25.88
C HIS A 243 -11.11 -17.12 -26.32
N TYR A 244 -10.66 -18.15 -25.61
CA TYR A 244 -11.00 -19.54 -25.88
C TYR A 244 -11.19 -20.31 -24.57
N ASP A 245 -12.14 -21.25 -24.60
CA ASP A 245 -12.66 -21.94 -23.41
C ASP A 245 -11.56 -22.66 -22.60
N ASP A 246 -10.65 -23.35 -23.27
CA ASP A 246 -9.57 -24.09 -22.58
C ASP A 246 -8.59 -23.16 -21.87
N GLY A 247 -8.37 -21.93 -22.36
CA GLY A 247 -7.51 -20.95 -21.71
C GLY A 247 -8.13 -20.44 -20.41
N PHE A 248 -9.43 -20.18 -20.42
CA PHE A 248 -10.18 -19.83 -19.20
C PHE A 248 -10.15 -20.97 -18.18
N ALA A 249 -10.33 -22.21 -18.64
CA ALA A 249 -10.28 -23.39 -17.81
C ALA A 249 -8.88 -23.63 -17.22
N ALA A 250 -7.83 -23.47 -18.03
CA ALA A 250 -6.43 -23.63 -17.62
C ALA A 250 -6.03 -22.62 -16.55
N LEU A 251 -6.27 -21.33 -16.78
CA LEU A 251 -5.90 -20.31 -15.79
C LEU A 251 -6.69 -20.49 -14.49
N SER A 252 -8.01 -20.73 -14.59
CA SER A 252 -8.82 -20.96 -13.39
C SER A 252 -8.39 -22.20 -12.61
N PHE A 253 -7.97 -23.27 -13.29
CA PHE A 253 -7.48 -24.48 -12.63
C PHE A 253 -6.11 -24.25 -12.00
N ALA A 254 -5.18 -23.58 -12.70
CA ALA A 254 -3.87 -23.24 -12.16
C ALA A 254 -3.96 -22.37 -10.88
N CYS A 255 -4.83 -21.36 -10.86
CA CYS A 255 -5.11 -20.58 -9.66
C CYS A 255 -5.67 -21.46 -8.53
N GLY A 256 -6.52 -22.44 -8.85
CA GLY A 256 -7.05 -23.40 -7.89
C GLY A 256 -5.98 -24.29 -7.29
N VAL A 257 -5.08 -24.84 -8.12
CA VAL A 257 -3.94 -25.63 -7.67
C VAL A 257 -3.04 -24.81 -6.73
N ALA A 258 -2.70 -23.59 -7.13
CA ALA A 258 -1.82 -22.73 -6.34
C ALA A 258 -2.45 -22.29 -5.00
N LEU A 259 -3.76 -22.09 -4.98
CA LEU A 259 -4.55 -21.80 -3.78
C LEU A 259 -5.00 -23.04 -2.99
N MET A 260 -4.44 -24.22 -3.31
CA MET A 260 -4.75 -25.49 -2.64
C MET A 260 -6.26 -25.76 -2.55
N ALA A 261 -6.94 -25.59 -3.68
CA ALA A 261 -8.39 -25.66 -3.74
C ALA A 261 -8.91 -27.03 -3.27
N THR A 262 -9.84 -26.96 -2.32
CA THR A 262 -10.62 -28.11 -1.88
C THR A 262 -11.86 -28.26 -2.74
N TYR A 263 -11.79 -29.08 -3.78
CA TYR A 263 -12.88 -29.26 -4.74
C TYR A 263 -13.99 -30.16 -4.17
N ALA A 264 -15.23 -29.70 -4.25
CA ALA A 264 -16.42 -30.49 -3.90
C ALA A 264 -17.60 -30.18 -4.81
N THR A 265 -18.54 -31.13 -4.88
CA THR A 265 -19.76 -30.97 -5.68
C THR A 265 -20.69 -29.86 -5.17
N GLY A 266 -20.57 -29.49 -3.89
CA GLY A 266 -21.34 -28.41 -3.26
C GLY A 266 -20.67 -27.03 -3.27
N GLY A 267 -19.42 -26.93 -3.73
CA GLY A 267 -18.62 -25.71 -3.65
C GLY A 267 -17.13 -26.04 -3.59
N THR A 268 -16.29 -25.09 -4.00
CA THR A 268 -14.84 -25.22 -3.93
C THR A 268 -14.32 -24.18 -2.95
N GLY A 269 -13.64 -24.64 -1.90
CA GLY A 269 -12.99 -23.77 -0.92
C GLY A 269 -11.51 -23.60 -1.20
N THR A 270 -10.91 -22.50 -0.75
CA THR A 270 -9.47 -22.24 -0.87
C THR A 270 -8.90 -21.77 0.46
N VAL A 271 -7.58 -21.84 0.60
CA VAL A 271 -6.89 -21.11 1.68
C VAL A 271 -6.97 -19.60 1.43
N VAL A 272 -6.95 -18.84 2.53
CA VAL A 272 -7.15 -17.38 2.55
C VAL A 272 -6.01 -16.67 3.24
N GLY A 273 -5.96 -15.36 3.03
CA GLY A 273 -5.06 -14.45 3.70
C GLY A 273 -3.66 -14.46 3.13
N TRP A 274 -2.64 -14.55 3.98
CA TRP A 274 -1.22 -14.48 3.58
C TRP A 274 -0.84 -15.50 2.48
N HIS A 275 -1.52 -16.66 2.41
CA HIS A 275 -1.28 -17.64 1.34
C HIS A 275 -1.64 -17.09 -0.04
N VAL A 276 -2.69 -16.28 -0.14
CA VAL A 276 -3.14 -15.67 -1.41
C VAL A 276 -2.10 -14.67 -1.90
N GLU A 277 -1.52 -13.85 -1.01
CA GLU A 277 -0.39 -12.96 -1.31
C GLU A 277 0.82 -13.76 -1.80
N CYS A 278 1.20 -14.82 -1.08
CA CYS A 278 2.36 -15.64 -1.45
C CYS A 278 2.14 -16.32 -2.81
N THR A 279 0.92 -16.76 -3.10
CA THR A 279 0.57 -17.38 -4.38
C THR A 279 0.74 -16.40 -5.54
N TYR A 280 0.27 -15.15 -5.38
CA TYR A 280 0.47 -14.10 -6.38
C TYR A 280 1.95 -13.90 -6.70
N ALA A 281 2.80 -13.87 -5.68
CA ALA A 281 4.23 -13.77 -5.85
C ALA A 281 4.80 -15.04 -6.51
N GLN A 282 4.77 -16.15 -5.79
CA GLN A 282 5.50 -17.39 -6.08
C GLN A 282 5.09 -18.04 -7.40
N ASN A 283 3.79 -18.10 -7.70
CA ASN A 283 3.28 -18.84 -8.85
C ASN A 283 2.99 -17.96 -10.06
N PHE A 284 2.73 -16.67 -9.85
CA PHE A 284 2.25 -15.78 -10.92
C PHE A 284 3.12 -14.53 -11.14
N GLY A 285 4.12 -14.27 -10.27
CA GLY A 285 5.12 -13.21 -10.45
C GLY A 285 4.66 -11.80 -10.10
N TYR A 286 3.69 -11.66 -9.20
CA TYR A 286 3.16 -10.37 -8.76
C TYR A 286 3.81 -9.91 -7.45
N LYS A 287 3.97 -8.60 -7.30
CA LYS A 287 3.98 -7.99 -5.97
C LYS A 287 2.52 -7.95 -5.49
N ALA A 288 2.29 -8.24 -4.22
CA ALA A 288 1.01 -8.14 -3.54
C ALA A 288 1.26 -7.95 -2.03
N ASP A 289 0.24 -7.53 -1.28
CA ASP A 289 0.26 -7.43 0.18
C ASP A 289 -1.12 -7.78 0.77
N HIS A 290 -1.17 -8.56 1.84
CA HIS A 290 -2.41 -8.96 2.51
C HIS A 290 -2.71 -8.09 3.73
N LEU A 291 -3.89 -7.47 3.76
CA LEU A 291 -4.37 -6.68 4.88
C LEU A 291 -5.67 -7.21 5.43
N ILE A 292 -5.69 -7.46 6.75
CA ILE A 292 -6.91 -7.77 7.49
C ILE A 292 -7.53 -6.46 7.98
N ARG A 293 -8.80 -6.23 7.64
CA ARG A 293 -9.48 -4.95 7.89
C ARG A 293 -9.47 -4.54 9.35
N SER A 294 -9.73 -5.47 10.26
CA SER A 294 -9.73 -5.20 11.71
C SER A 294 -8.36 -4.92 12.32
N PHE A 295 -7.27 -5.27 11.62
CA PHE A 295 -5.91 -4.99 12.07
C PHE A 295 -5.34 -3.71 11.46
N TYR A 296 -5.93 -3.24 10.36
CA TYR A 296 -5.56 -1.97 9.74
C TYR A 296 -6.08 -0.79 10.58
N GLN A 297 -5.18 0.12 10.95
CA GLN A 297 -5.47 1.26 11.82
C GLN A 297 -5.59 2.59 11.05
N GLY A 298 -5.45 2.57 9.71
CA GLY A 298 -5.59 3.75 8.85
C GLY A 298 -6.99 3.85 8.21
N ASP A 299 -7.14 4.83 7.32
CA ASP A 299 -8.36 4.98 6.52
C ASP A 299 -8.46 3.87 5.45
N TRP A 300 -9.30 2.86 5.74
CA TRP A 300 -9.50 1.71 4.87
C TRP A 300 -10.12 2.12 3.53
N GLU A 301 -11.08 3.06 3.55
CA GLU A 301 -11.74 3.49 2.33
C GLU A 301 -10.79 4.26 1.41
N LEU A 302 -9.99 5.16 1.97
CA LEU A 302 -8.96 5.88 1.20
C LEU A 302 -7.92 4.93 0.61
N LEU A 303 -7.52 3.90 1.36
CA LEU A 303 -6.60 2.88 0.86
C LEU A 303 -7.20 2.14 -0.35
N MET A 304 -8.43 1.64 -0.26
CA MET A 304 -9.10 0.95 -1.38
C MET A 304 -9.26 1.87 -2.59
N ARG A 305 -9.61 3.14 -2.38
CA ARG A 305 -9.72 4.12 -3.49
C ARG A 305 -8.36 4.40 -4.13
N ASN A 306 -7.30 4.52 -3.34
CA ASN A 306 -5.95 4.73 -3.87
C ASN A 306 -5.50 3.57 -4.77
N GLU A 307 -5.82 2.32 -4.43
CA GLU A 307 -5.53 1.18 -5.31
C GLU A 307 -6.23 1.33 -6.66
N ILE A 308 -7.53 1.63 -6.65
CA ILE A 308 -8.33 1.82 -7.87
C ILE A 308 -7.82 3.02 -8.69
N ASP A 309 -7.46 4.13 -8.04
CA ASP A 309 -6.91 5.33 -8.68
C ASP A 309 -5.53 5.08 -9.31
N ASN A 310 -4.76 4.14 -8.76
CA ASN A 310 -3.50 3.66 -9.35
C ASN A 310 -3.71 2.53 -10.39
N ALA A 311 -4.94 2.34 -10.87
CA ALA A 311 -5.30 1.31 -11.84
C ALA A 311 -4.98 -0.12 -11.37
N ARG A 312 -5.12 -0.39 -10.07
CA ARG A 312 -5.04 -1.74 -9.48
C ARG A 312 -6.42 -2.18 -9.02
N ILE A 313 -6.91 -3.30 -9.58
CA ILE A 313 -8.11 -3.95 -9.05
C ILE A 313 -7.74 -4.75 -7.80
N ILE A 314 -8.67 -4.86 -6.87
CA ILE A 314 -8.41 -5.41 -5.53
C ILE A 314 -9.05 -6.78 -5.43
N HIS A 315 -8.27 -7.79 -5.04
CA HIS A 315 -8.81 -9.09 -4.62
C HIS A 315 -9.24 -8.97 -3.15
N TYR A 316 -10.55 -9.03 -2.91
CA TYR A 316 -11.14 -8.80 -1.60
C TYR A 316 -11.84 -10.05 -1.08
N ASN A 317 -11.86 -10.19 0.25
CA ASN A 317 -12.40 -11.34 0.93
C ASN A 317 -13.35 -10.95 2.08
N GLY A 318 -14.44 -11.69 2.20
CA GLY A 318 -15.32 -11.70 3.37
C GLY A 318 -15.56 -13.11 3.89
N SER A 319 -15.62 -13.29 5.21
CA SER A 319 -15.91 -14.59 5.84
C SER A 319 -17.20 -14.56 6.67
N ASP A 320 -17.88 -15.71 6.75
CA ASP A 320 -19.09 -15.86 7.56
C ASP A 320 -18.80 -15.69 9.06
N THR A 321 -19.70 -15.02 9.78
CA THR A 321 -19.58 -14.70 11.22
C THR A 321 -19.97 -15.85 12.16
N THR A 322 -20.68 -16.87 11.66
CA THR A 322 -21.24 -17.94 12.49
C THR A 322 -20.29 -19.13 12.61
N PRO A 323 -19.85 -19.54 13.82
CA PRO A 323 -19.05 -20.75 13.99
C PRO A 323 -19.84 -22.04 13.71
N PRO A 324 -19.22 -23.07 13.12
CA PRO A 324 -17.87 -23.03 12.55
C PRO A 324 -17.85 -22.11 11.32
N VAL A 325 -16.82 -21.27 11.17
CA VAL A 325 -16.65 -20.43 9.97
C VAL A 325 -16.62 -21.37 8.77
N THR A 326 -17.72 -21.45 8.02
CA THR A 326 -17.94 -22.48 7.00
C THR A 326 -17.75 -21.97 5.58
N GLY A 327 -17.67 -20.65 5.38
CA GLY A 327 -17.63 -20.02 4.07
C GLY A 327 -16.72 -18.80 4.03
N VAL A 328 -15.87 -18.78 3.02
CA VAL A 328 -15.02 -17.68 2.60
C VAL A 328 -15.54 -17.24 1.23
N HIS A 329 -15.67 -15.94 1.02
CA HIS A 329 -16.20 -15.36 -0.21
C HIS A 329 -15.20 -14.37 -0.80
N ASP A 330 -14.51 -14.79 -1.85
CA ASP A 330 -13.58 -13.95 -2.60
C ASP A 330 -14.26 -13.27 -3.80
N PHE A 331 -13.97 -11.99 -4.02
CA PHE A 331 -14.53 -11.15 -5.06
C PHE A 331 -13.59 -10.00 -5.43
N ILE A 332 -13.88 -9.28 -6.51
CA ILE A 332 -13.04 -8.18 -7.00
C ILE A 332 -13.70 -6.83 -6.76
N LEU A 333 -12.94 -5.88 -6.20
CA LEU A 333 -13.29 -4.46 -6.25
C LEU A 333 -12.54 -3.83 -7.42
N HIS A 334 -13.27 -3.23 -8.35
CA HIS A 334 -12.68 -2.64 -9.56
C HIS A 334 -13.19 -1.23 -9.86
N GLY A 335 -13.83 -0.60 -8.89
CA GLY A 335 -14.32 0.76 -9.02
C GLY A 335 -14.94 1.26 -7.73
N TYR A 336 -15.26 2.54 -7.68
CA TYR A 336 -16.00 3.14 -6.59
C TYR A 336 -16.87 4.30 -7.08
N SER A 337 -17.88 4.65 -6.30
CA SER A 337 -18.70 5.85 -6.45
C SER A 337 -18.83 6.53 -5.10
N ILE A 338 -18.38 7.77 -4.99
CA ILE A 338 -18.36 8.53 -3.72
C ILE A 338 -18.85 9.95 -3.96
N ASP A 339 -19.61 10.50 -3.01
CA ASP A 339 -19.78 11.96 -2.95
C ASP A 339 -18.74 12.54 -1.99
N PRO A 340 -17.85 13.45 -2.45
CA PRO A 340 -16.87 14.09 -1.59
C PRO A 340 -17.46 14.85 -0.39
N ALA A 341 -18.75 15.19 -0.44
CA ALA A 341 -19.46 15.89 0.63
C ALA A 341 -20.24 14.96 1.57
N SER A 342 -20.37 13.66 1.28
CA SER A 342 -21.11 12.71 2.11
C SER A 342 -20.62 11.26 1.97
N GLU A 343 -20.40 10.63 3.12
CA GLU A 343 -20.28 9.17 3.25
C GLU A 343 -21.67 8.53 3.02
N PRO A 344 -21.76 7.25 2.57
CA PRO A 344 -20.67 6.28 2.36
C PRO A 344 -20.13 6.19 0.92
N CYS A 345 -18.92 5.62 0.79
CA CYS A 345 -18.34 5.16 -0.46
C CYS A 345 -19.01 3.85 -0.92
N PHE A 346 -19.41 3.76 -2.20
CA PHE A 346 -19.88 2.50 -2.77
C PHE A 346 -18.80 1.89 -3.67
N TYR A 347 -18.36 0.66 -3.40
CA TYR A 347 -17.42 -0.08 -4.24
C TYR A 347 -18.15 -0.83 -5.35
N LYS A 348 -17.61 -0.78 -6.58
CA LYS A 348 -18.06 -1.62 -7.67
C LYS A 348 -17.44 -3.01 -7.51
N VAL A 349 -18.31 -3.99 -7.27
CA VAL A 349 -17.94 -5.38 -7.00
C VAL A 349 -18.27 -6.26 -8.19
N ASN A 350 -17.33 -7.16 -8.52
CA ASN A 350 -17.55 -8.33 -9.36
C ASN A 350 -17.44 -9.60 -8.50
N TRP A 351 -18.53 -10.37 -8.45
CA TRP A 351 -18.61 -11.56 -7.59
C TRP A 351 -18.04 -12.84 -8.20
N GLY A 352 -17.51 -12.80 -9.42
CA GLY A 352 -17.07 -13.99 -10.16
C GLY A 352 -18.22 -14.93 -10.49
N TRP A 353 -19.40 -14.37 -10.80
CA TRP A 353 -20.63 -15.12 -11.08
C TRP A 353 -21.26 -14.75 -12.44
N GLY A 354 -20.41 -14.43 -13.43
CA GLY A 354 -20.84 -14.06 -14.78
C GLY A 354 -21.63 -12.75 -14.84
N GLY A 355 -21.25 -11.77 -14.00
CA GLY A 355 -21.91 -10.47 -13.87
C GLY A 355 -23.19 -10.46 -13.03
N SER A 356 -23.67 -11.62 -12.57
CA SER A 356 -24.92 -11.69 -11.80
C SER A 356 -24.71 -11.18 -10.37
N GLY A 357 -25.51 -10.18 -10.00
CA GLY A 357 -25.45 -9.55 -8.68
C GLY A 357 -24.34 -8.50 -8.52
N ASP A 358 -23.50 -8.31 -9.54
CA ASP A 358 -22.48 -7.26 -9.55
C ASP A 358 -23.15 -5.91 -9.26
N CYS A 359 -22.53 -5.11 -8.40
CA CYS A 359 -23.20 -3.94 -7.85
C CYS A 359 -22.21 -2.92 -7.31
N TYR A 360 -22.72 -1.73 -7.08
CA TYR A 360 -22.14 -0.78 -6.16
C TYR A 360 -22.68 -1.08 -4.77
N CYS A 361 -21.82 -1.36 -3.78
CA CYS A 361 -22.24 -1.63 -2.41
C CYS A 361 -21.29 -1.00 -1.38
N THR A 362 -21.80 -0.75 -0.17
CA THR A 362 -20.96 -0.35 0.95
C THR A 362 -20.33 -1.59 1.60
N LEU A 363 -19.06 -1.49 1.96
CA LEU A 363 -18.39 -2.54 2.73
C LEU A 363 -18.17 -2.09 4.19
N ASP A 364 -18.68 -0.93 4.59
CA ASP A 364 -18.53 -0.33 5.92
C ASP A 364 -19.72 -0.65 6.84
N ASN A 365 -19.53 -0.38 8.15
CA ASN A 365 -20.61 -0.53 9.12
C ASN A 365 -21.75 0.44 8.79
N LEU A 366 -23.00 -0.02 8.88
CA LEU A 366 -24.17 0.76 8.50
C LEU A 366 -24.62 1.79 9.55
N ILE A 367 -23.77 2.11 10.54
CA ILE A 367 -24.15 2.77 11.81
C ILE A 367 -23.04 3.73 12.30
N PRO A 368 -23.40 4.88 12.92
CA PRO A 368 -22.45 5.80 13.55
C PRO A 368 -21.69 5.21 14.77
N GLU A 369 -20.52 5.77 15.04
CA GLU A 369 -19.46 5.29 15.96
C GLU A 369 -19.92 4.66 17.29
N GLY A 370 -19.31 3.51 17.64
CA GLY A 370 -19.31 2.94 19.00
C GLY A 370 -20.02 1.60 19.20
N TYR A 371 -20.69 1.07 18.18
CA TYR A 371 -21.21 -0.31 18.17
C TYR A 371 -20.31 -1.20 17.31
N ASN A 372 -19.56 -2.11 17.95
CA ASN A 372 -18.63 -2.99 17.24
C ASN A 372 -19.37 -4.22 16.73
N TYR A 373 -19.56 -4.31 15.41
CA TYR A 373 -20.03 -5.51 14.73
C TYR A 373 -18.85 -6.32 14.23
N ASN A 374 -18.98 -7.65 14.22
CA ASN A 374 -17.99 -8.55 13.62
C ASN A 374 -17.87 -8.37 12.09
N PHE A 375 -18.64 -7.47 11.47
CA PHE A 375 -18.63 -7.24 10.02
C PHE A 375 -17.26 -6.81 9.49
N ILE A 376 -16.53 -5.98 10.25
CA ILE A 376 -15.15 -5.58 9.91
C ILE A 376 -14.10 -6.60 10.34
N GLU A 377 -14.43 -7.47 11.31
CA GLU A 377 -13.49 -8.42 11.92
C GLU A 377 -13.10 -9.57 10.99
N LEU A 378 -13.89 -9.80 9.93
CA LEU A 378 -13.78 -10.94 9.03
C LEU A 378 -13.63 -10.54 7.56
N GLN A 379 -13.15 -9.33 7.30
CA GLN A 379 -12.83 -8.85 5.97
C GLN A 379 -11.32 -8.69 5.77
N SER A 380 -10.85 -8.93 4.55
CA SER A 380 -9.47 -8.64 4.17
C SER A 380 -9.33 -8.30 2.69
N ALA A 381 -8.23 -7.67 2.33
CA ALA A 381 -7.91 -7.30 0.97
C ALA A 381 -6.48 -7.73 0.63
N ILE A 382 -6.28 -8.12 -0.63
CA ILE A 382 -4.97 -8.21 -1.25
C ILE A 382 -4.81 -6.95 -2.10
N ILE A 383 -3.84 -6.13 -1.74
CA ILE A 383 -3.56 -4.83 -2.35
C ILE A 383 -2.15 -4.83 -2.95
N ASP A 384 -1.75 -3.71 -3.54
CA ASP A 384 -0.42 -3.53 -4.14
C ASP A 384 -0.14 -4.59 -5.22
N ILE A 385 -1.22 -5.09 -5.85
CA ILE A 385 -1.16 -6.12 -6.87
C ILE A 385 -0.63 -5.51 -8.16
N GLU A 386 0.61 -5.83 -8.49
CA GLU A 386 1.26 -5.37 -9.71
C GLU A 386 2.24 -6.42 -10.24
N PRO A 387 2.33 -6.61 -11.57
CA PRO A 387 3.38 -7.44 -12.17
C PRO A 387 4.76 -7.03 -11.67
N SER A 388 5.51 -7.97 -11.12
CA SER A 388 6.89 -7.71 -10.70
C SER A 388 7.85 -8.05 -11.84
N SER A 389 8.93 -7.28 -11.98
CA SER A 389 10.02 -7.54 -12.94
C SER A 389 10.89 -8.75 -12.57
N PHE A 390 10.54 -9.46 -11.49
CA PHE A 390 11.31 -10.58 -10.95
C PHE A 390 10.67 -11.92 -11.34
N THR A 391 11.45 -12.74 -12.03
CA THR A 391 11.14 -14.13 -12.34
C THR A 391 11.41 -15.01 -11.12
N ILE A 392 10.37 -15.60 -10.51
CA ILE A 392 10.53 -16.58 -9.43
C ILE A 392 10.77 -17.96 -10.06
N VAL A 393 12.03 -18.41 -10.06
CA VAL A 393 12.43 -19.76 -10.45
C VAL A 393 12.48 -20.62 -9.17
N GLY A 394 11.50 -21.50 -8.97
CA GLY A 394 11.54 -22.47 -7.88
C GLY A 394 12.43 -23.68 -8.20
N GLN A 395 13.39 -24.03 -7.32
CA GLN A 395 13.79 -25.44 -7.12
C GLN A 395 14.61 -25.75 -5.83
N LEU A 396 14.14 -26.79 -5.11
CA LEU A 396 14.72 -27.78 -4.17
C LEU A 396 16.11 -27.58 -3.51
N ILE A 397 16.14 -27.76 -2.16
CA ILE A 397 17.36 -28.09 -1.38
C ILE A 397 17.43 -29.62 -1.19
N ASP A 398 18.45 -30.24 -1.78
CA ASP A 398 18.86 -31.63 -1.57
C ASP A 398 19.59 -31.80 -0.22
N ALA A 399 19.20 -32.81 0.57
CA ALA A 399 20.10 -33.46 1.53
C ALA A 399 19.79 -34.98 1.67
N LEU A 400 20.67 -35.82 1.11
CA LEU A 400 20.64 -37.31 1.14
C LEU A 400 21.20 -37.89 2.49
N PRO A 401 21.13 -39.22 2.80
CA PRO A 401 20.05 -39.93 3.53
C PRO A 401 20.57 -40.74 4.77
N PRO A 402 19.70 -41.49 5.51
CA PRO A 402 19.80 -42.95 5.41
C PRO A 402 18.45 -43.71 5.43
N LYS A 403 18.42 -44.83 4.71
CA LYS A 403 17.32 -45.80 4.56
C LYS A 403 16.77 -46.32 5.90
N LEU A 404 15.45 -46.54 5.98
CA LEU A 404 14.83 -47.80 6.40
C LEU A 404 13.34 -47.86 5.98
N SER A 405 12.91 -49.08 5.69
CA SER A 405 11.67 -49.50 5.01
C SER A 405 10.49 -49.74 5.96
N GLY A 406 9.25 -49.51 5.53
CA GLY A 406 8.08 -50.21 6.07
C GLY A 406 6.73 -49.50 5.87
N ASP A 407 5.79 -50.21 5.24
CA ASP A 407 4.38 -49.83 5.03
C ASP A 407 3.55 -49.66 6.32
N VAL A 408 2.42 -48.95 6.16
CA VAL A 408 1.04 -49.26 6.60
C VAL A 408 0.35 -48.16 7.42
N GLY A 409 -0.49 -47.38 6.74
CA GLY A 409 -1.95 -47.34 6.98
C GLY A 409 -2.52 -46.44 8.09
N PRO A 410 -3.80 -46.04 7.96
CA PRO A 410 -4.22 -44.65 8.09
C PRO A 410 -5.02 -44.36 9.37
N LYS A 411 -5.10 -43.08 9.75
CA LYS A 411 -6.22 -42.51 10.54
C LYS A 411 -6.26 -40.96 10.48
N HIS A 412 -7.23 -40.48 9.70
CA HIS A 412 -7.94 -39.18 9.68
C HIS A 412 -7.37 -37.95 10.44
N PRO A 413 -7.15 -36.82 9.74
CA PRO A 413 -7.02 -35.51 10.36
C PRO A 413 -8.17 -34.54 10.02
N ILE A 414 -8.40 -33.61 10.96
CA ILE A 414 -9.18 -32.38 10.82
C ILE A 414 -8.19 -31.29 10.37
N SER A 415 -8.55 -30.55 9.32
CA SER A 415 -7.70 -29.66 8.52
C SER A 415 -7.28 -28.37 9.23
N ILE A 416 -5.97 -28.21 9.42
CA ILE A 416 -5.17 -26.97 9.30
C ILE A 416 -3.85 -27.45 8.65
N GLY A 417 -3.34 -26.70 7.67
CA GLY A 417 -2.19 -27.06 6.82
C GLY A 417 -1.12 -27.89 7.51
N CYS A 418 -1.09 -29.19 7.18
CA CYS A 418 0.02 -30.07 7.51
C CYS A 418 1.16 -29.73 6.55
N LEU A 419 2.10 -28.89 6.98
CA LEU A 419 3.44 -28.96 6.43
C LEU A 419 4.05 -30.29 6.89
N ASN A 420 3.93 -31.32 6.05
CA ASN A 420 4.60 -32.61 6.26
C ASN A 420 6.09 -32.41 6.00
N LEU A 421 6.81 -31.98 7.04
CA LEU A 421 8.25 -31.79 6.97
C LEU A 421 8.95 -33.11 7.31
N THR A 422 10.00 -33.44 6.57
CA THR A 422 10.91 -34.54 6.89
C THR A 422 12.24 -33.95 7.30
N SER A 423 12.55 -34.01 8.59
CA SER A 423 13.89 -33.74 9.11
C SER A 423 14.38 -34.98 9.85
N GLY A 424 15.51 -35.54 9.42
CA GLY A 424 16.11 -36.74 10.05
C GLY A 424 15.29 -38.03 9.93
N GLY A 425 14.28 -38.09 9.05
CA GLY A 425 13.43 -39.27 8.84
C GLY A 425 12.20 -39.38 9.77
N ILE A 426 11.95 -38.37 10.62
CA ILE A 426 10.76 -38.30 11.46
C ILE A 426 9.73 -37.41 10.75
N LYS A 427 8.54 -37.95 10.52
CA LYS A 427 7.40 -37.20 9.96
C LYS A 427 6.61 -36.55 11.09
N TYR A 428 6.20 -35.32 10.88
CA TYR A 428 5.38 -34.58 11.83
C TYR A 428 4.46 -33.59 11.12
N GLY A 429 3.33 -33.30 11.76
CA GLY A 429 2.41 -32.24 11.38
C GLY A 429 2.35 -31.14 12.44
N VAL A 430 2.11 -29.91 12.00
CA VAL A 430 1.97 -28.75 12.87
C VAL A 430 0.51 -28.30 12.86
N TYR A 431 -0.09 -28.14 14.04
CA TYR A 431 -1.53 -27.95 14.19
C TYR A 431 -1.83 -26.76 15.09
N ARG A 432 -2.86 -25.97 14.77
CA ARG A 432 -3.37 -24.88 15.63
C ARG A 432 -4.70 -25.27 16.28
N ARG A 433 -4.83 -25.07 17.58
CA ARG A 433 -6.07 -25.39 18.31
C ARG A 433 -7.03 -24.20 18.26
N SER A 434 -8.10 -24.33 17.46
CA SER A 434 -9.08 -23.28 17.16
C SER A 434 -9.66 -22.54 18.36
N SER A 435 -9.87 -23.21 19.49
CA SER A 435 -10.51 -22.60 20.67
C SER A 435 -9.58 -21.78 21.57
N THR A 436 -8.28 -21.81 21.31
CA THR A 436 -7.27 -21.26 22.24
C THR A 436 -6.10 -20.58 21.54
N GLY A 437 -5.91 -20.81 20.24
CA GLY A 437 -4.81 -20.24 19.47
C GLY A 437 -3.45 -20.92 19.64
N PHE A 438 -3.30 -21.90 20.54
CA PHE A 438 -2.05 -22.64 20.74
C PHE A 438 -1.71 -23.52 19.54
N TYR A 439 -0.43 -23.59 19.19
CA TYR A 439 0.11 -24.54 18.22
C TYR A 439 0.58 -25.80 18.95
N TYR A 440 0.52 -26.96 18.30
CA TYR A 440 1.12 -28.21 18.77
C TYR A 440 1.72 -28.96 17.59
N VAL A 441 2.80 -29.70 17.83
CA VAL A 441 3.39 -30.59 16.83
C VAL A 441 3.05 -32.02 17.17
N GLN A 442 2.50 -32.74 16.20
CA GLN A 442 2.20 -34.16 16.34
C GLN A 442 3.12 -34.94 15.42
N PHE A 443 3.93 -35.81 16.02
CA PHE A 443 4.82 -36.69 15.31
C PHE A 443 4.05 -37.97 14.91
N ASP A 444 4.33 -38.48 13.72
CA ASP A 444 3.71 -39.72 13.20
C ASP A 444 4.10 -40.93 14.06
N GLU A 445 5.30 -40.91 14.64
CA GLU A 445 5.81 -41.90 15.61
C GLU A 445 6.29 -41.21 16.88
N GLN A 446 6.42 -41.96 17.99
CA GLN A 446 6.85 -41.39 19.27
C GLN A 446 8.31 -40.89 19.17
N PRO A 447 8.55 -39.57 19.30
CA PRO A 447 9.89 -39.01 19.26
C PRO A 447 10.67 -39.36 20.55
N PRO A 448 12.01 -39.36 20.53
CA PRO A 448 12.82 -39.58 21.73
C PRO A 448 12.46 -38.66 22.90
N ILE A 449 12.11 -39.25 24.05
CA ILE A 449 11.74 -38.53 25.28
C ILE A 449 12.95 -37.77 25.83
N GLY A 450 12.73 -36.52 26.28
CA GLY A 450 13.79 -35.65 26.82
C GLY A 450 14.68 -35.02 25.74
N THR A 451 14.25 -35.05 24.48
CA THR A 451 14.87 -34.28 23.39
C THR A 451 14.06 -32.99 23.19
N GLU A 452 14.77 -31.88 23.04
CA GLU A 452 14.19 -30.56 22.79
C GLU A 452 13.97 -30.38 21.29
N TYR A 453 12.80 -29.90 20.90
CA TYR A 453 12.42 -29.70 19.49
C TYR A 453 12.15 -28.21 19.22
N ARG A 454 12.66 -27.73 18.10
CA ARG A 454 12.50 -26.34 17.61
C ARG A 454 11.69 -26.34 16.33
N VAL A 455 10.64 -25.52 16.26
CA VAL A 455 9.72 -25.45 15.11
C VAL A 455 9.66 -24.00 14.62
N ARG A 456 10.23 -23.73 13.44
CA ARG A 456 10.29 -22.41 12.80
C ARG A 456 9.13 -22.27 11.80
N PHE A 457 8.38 -21.18 11.90
CA PHE A 457 7.33 -20.76 10.98
C PHE A 457 7.82 -19.50 10.27
N THR A 458 7.86 -19.55 8.95
CA THR A 458 8.20 -18.41 8.10
C THR A 458 6.95 -17.98 7.35
N SER A 459 6.46 -16.76 7.60
CA SER A 459 5.57 -16.06 6.65
C SER A 459 6.35 -14.90 6.05
N ASP A 460 6.24 -14.75 4.75
CA ASP A 460 7.21 -14.08 3.86
C ASP A 460 7.35 -12.57 4.13
N ARG A 461 6.44 -11.97 4.91
CA ARG A 461 6.57 -10.59 5.41
C ARG A 461 6.07 -10.47 6.85
N TYR A 462 7.03 -10.30 7.77
CA TYR A 462 6.90 -9.64 9.07
C TYR A 462 6.49 -10.42 10.33
N GLU A 463 6.17 -11.71 10.28
CA GLU A 463 6.07 -12.53 11.51
C GLU A 463 6.65 -13.93 11.31
N GLN A 464 7.95 -14.08 11.56
CA GLN A 464 8.48 -15.40 11.88
C GLN A 464 8.08 -15.79 13.31
N LYS A 465 7.49 -16.97 13.46
CA LYS A 465 7.19 -17.57 14.77
C LYS A 465 8.13 -18.75 14.94
N THR A 466 8.88 -18.84 16.02
CA THR A 466 9.60 -20.09 16.33
C THR A 466 9.26 -20.51 17.73
N ILE A 467 8.78 -21.74 17.85
CA ILE A 467 8.21 -22.27 19.08
C ILE A 467 9.12 -23.39 19.60
N TYR A 468 9.39 -23.35 20.91
CA TYR A 468 10.20 -24.33 21.62
C TYR A 468 9.30 -25.30 22.39
N GLY A 469 9.66 -26.57 22.45
CA GLY A 469 9.02 -27.52 23.35
C GLY A 469 9.86 -28.76 23.61
N GLU A 470 9.68 -29.36 24.79
CA GLU A 470 10.32 -30.62 25.19
C GLU A 470 9.27 -31.74 25.28
N VAL A 471 9.57 -32.92 24.74
CA VAL A 471 8.70 -34.10 24.88
C VAL A 471 8.87 -34.68 26.28
N THR A 472 7.97 -34.29 27.18
CA THR A 472 8.03 -34.61 28.62
C THR A 472 7.22 -35.85 29.03
N THR A 473 6.45 -36.47 28.13
CA THR A 473 5.57 -37.62 28.43
C THR A 473 5.53 -38.67 27.30
N ASP A 474 4.88 -39.82 27.53
CA ASP A 474 4.65 -40.91 26.55
C ASP A 474 3.65 -40.54 25.42
N SER A 475 3.59 -39.27 25.01
CA SER A 475 2.73 -38.79 23.92
C SER A 475 3.57 -38.42 22.70
N ASN A 476 3.09 -38.80 21.51
CA ASN A 476 3.59 -38.33 20.21
C ASN A 476 3.14 -36.91 19.86
N VAL A 477 2.78 -36.12 20.87
CA VAL A 477 2.26 -34.76 20.76
C VAL A 477 3.09 -33.84 21.65
N LEU A 478 3.67 -32.82 21.03
CA LEU A 478 4.37 -31.72 21.68
C LEU A 478 3.38 -30.56 21.87
N PHE A 479 2.93 -30.35 23.10
CA PHE A 479 2.10 -29.19 23.43
C PHE A 479 3.00 -27.98 23.63
N MET A 480 2.71 -26.91 22.90
CA MET A 480 3.51 -25.69 22.97
C MET A 480 2.75 -24.58 23.70
N GLU A 481 3.41 -23.90 24.64
CA GLU A 481 2.84 -22.72 25.30
C GLU A 481 2.99 -21.49 24.40
N GLN A 482 1.96 -20.65 24.36
CA GLN A 482 1.97 -19.35 23.68
C GLN A 482 2.96 -18.45 24.41
N THR A 483 4.15 -18.27 23.85
CA THR A 483 4.89 -17.03 24.07
C THR A 483 4.39 -16.03 23.01
N GLU A 484 3.99 -14.85 23.45
CA GLU A 484 3.64 -13.75 22.54
C GLU A 484 4.84 -13.47 21.62
N LEU A 485 4.76 -13.92 20.38
CA LEU A 485 5.84 -13.74 19.40
C LEU A 485 5.69 -12.37 18.77
N PHE A 486 6.38 -11.40 19.38
CA PHE A 486 6.82 -10.17 18.73
C PHE A 486 7.92 -10.54 17.72
N TRP A 487 7.96 -9.86 16.56
CA TRP A 487 9.04 -9.87 15.56
C TRP A 487 10.27 -10.69 15.99
N LYS A 488 10.22 -12.00 15.72
CA LYS A 488 11.31 -12.86 16.10
C LYS A 488 12.51 -12.63 15.18
N PHE A 489 12.25 -12.17 13.96
CA PHE A 489 13.27 -11.94 12.96
C PHE A 489 13.02 -10.64 12.21
N LYS A 490 14.11 -9.93 11.93
CA LYS A 490 14.12 -8.64 11.24
C LYS A 490 14.86 -8.77 9.91
N PRO A 491 14.22 -8.46 8.76
CA PRO A 491 14.87 -8.57 7.47
C PRO A 491 15.94 -7.48 7.29
N LEU A 492 17.11 -7.90 6.79
CA LEU A 492 18.24 -7.07 6.37
C LEU A 492 18.48 -7.33 4.88
N TYR A 493 18.29 -6.32 4.04
CA TYR A 493 18.46 -6.44 2.59
C TYR A 493 19.94 -6.39 2.20
N ASN A 494 20.26 -6.84 0.98
CA ASN A 494 21.63 -6.72 0.46
C ASN A 494 22.05 -5.24 0.44
N GLY A 495 23.30 -4.94 0.80
CA GLY A 495 23.79 -3.57 0.94
C GLY A 495 23.61 -3.01 2.35
N TRP A 496 23.40 -1.70 2.46
CA TRP A 496 23.42 -0.97 3.73
C TRP A 496 22.01 -0.81 4.33
N ASN A 497 21.80 -1.35 5.53
CA ASN A 497 20.53 -1.26 6.26
C ASN A 497 20.66 -0.35 7.48
N TRP A 498 19.72 0.58 7.67
CA TRP A 498 19.73 1.49 8.83
C TRP A 498 18.67 1.08 9.84
N GLU A 499 19.12 0.42 10.90
CA GLU A 499 18.27 -0.39 11.75
C GLU A 499 18.34 0.00 13.23
N SER A 500 17.24 -0.24 13.93
CA SER A 500 17.11 -0.18 15.38
C SER A 500 16.55 -1.49 15.91
N PHE A 501 17.10 -1.97 17.02
CA PHE A 501 16.72 -3.25 17.63
C PHE A 501 15.61 -3.04 18.65
N THR A 502 14.43 -2.61 18.23
CA THR A 502 13.31 -2.24 19.14
C THR A 502 12.75 -3.39 19.97
N VAL A 503 13.17 -4.61 19.63
CA VAL A 503 12.94 -5.87 20.32
C VAL A 503 14.34 -6.46 20.59
N LEU A 504 14.74 -6.59 21.85
CA LEU A 504 16.00 -7.23 22.30
C LEU A 504 15.69 -8.04 23.57
N ASP A 505 16.29 -9.22 23.73
CA ASP A 505 16.10 -10.04 24.94
C ASP A 505 16.80 -9.43 26.15
N ARG A 506 16.09 -8.52 26.81
CA ARG A 506 16.57 -7.76 27.96
C ARG A 506 15.42 -7.20 28.78
N THR A 507 15.73 -6.78 30.00
CA THR A 507 14.82 -6.00 30.84
C THR A 507 15.06 -4.51 30.62
N GLY A 508 14.13 -3.79 29.99
CA GLY A 508 14.22 -2.32 29.84
C GLY A 508 15.13 -1.84 28.70
N ASN A 509 15.81 -0.69 28.87
CA ASN A 509 16.66 -0.06 27.84
C ASN A 509 18.18 -0.20 28.07
N ASP A 510 18.62 -1.13 28.93
CA ASP A 510 20.04 -1.30 29.24
C ASP A 510 20.85 -1.92 28.07
N PRO A 511 22.08 -1.45 27.80
CA PRO A 511 22.93 -2.03 26.75
C PRO A 511 23.19 -3.54 26.94
N VAL A 512 23.17 -4.31 25.84
CA VAL A 512 23.46 -5.75 25.79
C VAL A 512 24.70 -6.02 24.93
N PRO A 513 25.53 -7.05 25.23
CA PRO A 513 26.67 -7.39 24.39
C PRO A 513 26.28 -7.69 22.94
N ALA A 514 26.99 -7.10 21.98
CA ALA A 514 26.65 -7.24 20.56
C ALA A 514 26.92 -8.65 20.01
N ILE A 515 28.06 -9.25 20.35
CA ILE A 515 28.49 -10.54 19.79
C ILE A 515 27.47 -11.67 20.04
N PRO A 516 26.96 -11.90 21.26
CA PRO A 516 25.93 -12.92 21.48
C PRO A 516 24.68 -12.72 20.62
N VAL A 517 24.20 -11.48 20.47
CA VAL A 517 23.04 -11.16 19.62
C VAL A 517 23.30 -11.45 18.15
N LEU A 518 24.54 -11.29 17.69
CA LEU A 518 24.94 -11.52 16.30
C LEU A 518 25.35 -12.96 16.00
N GLU A 519 25.88 -13.69 16.98
CA GLU A 519 26.22 -15.12 16.86
C GLU A 519 24.97 -16.02 16.88
N GLU A 520 23.82 -15.52 17.36
CA GLU A 520 22.53 -16.21 17.29
C GLU A 520 21.92 -16.23 15.86
N MET A 521 22.52 -15.51 14.90
CA MET A 521 22.22 -15.63 13.47
C MET A 521 22.76 -16.98 12.93
N GLU A 522 22.05 -18.08 13.21
CA GLU A 522 22.36 -19.41 12.65
C GLU A 522 22.54 -19.35 11.12
N ASP A 523 23.60 -20.00 10.61
CA ASP A 523 23.95 -20.22 9.20
C ASP A 523 24.53 -19.05 8.36
N PHE A 524 24.66 -17.81 8.88
CA PHE A 524 25.02 -16.65 8.03
C PHE A 524 26.08 -15.63 8.51
N PRO A 525 26.93 -15.89 9.52
CA PRO A 525 27.81 -14.84 10.03
C PRO A 525 28.91 -14.41 9.02
N GLU A 526 29.28 -15.24 8.04
CA GLU A 526 30.26 -14.92 6.98
C GLU A 526 29.80 -13.84 5.98
N GLU A 527 28.53 -13.47 5.99
CA GLU A 527 27.91 -12.67 4.92
C GLU A 527 27.52 -11.25 5.36
N ILE A 528 27.49 -10.99 6.67
CA ILE A 528 27.46 -9.64 7.24
C ILE A 528 28.90 -9.22 7.47
N THR A 529 29.42 -8.39 6.58
CA THR A 529 30.84 -8.00 6.63
C THR A 529 31.12 -6.92 7.65
N ASN A 530 30.13 -6.06 7.91
CA ASN A 530 30.34 -4.85 8.68
C ASN A 530 29.07 -4.38 9.37
N ILE A 531 29.15 -4.18 10.68
CA ILE A 531 28.17 -3.40 11.43
C ILE A 531 28.86 -2.12 11.84
N ASP A 532 28.55 -1.06 11.11
CA ASP A 532 29.08 0.26 11.40
C ASP A 532 28.24 0.90 12.51
N VAL A 533 28.73 0.70 13.72
CA VAL A 533 28.29 1.42 14.91
C VAL A 533 29.11 2.71 14.96
N LEU A 534 28.83 3.70 14.11
CA LEU A 534 29.52 4.99 14.19
C LEU A 534 29.25 5.65 15.56
N ASN A 535 30.19 5.36 16.46
CA ASN A 535 30.46 5.89 17.79
C ASN A 535 29.26 6.31 18.65
N ASN A 536 29.02 5.50 19.69
CA ASN A 536 28.54 5.92 21.00
C ASN A 536 28.49 7.45 21.22
N GLY A 537 27.34 8.09 20.96
CA GLY A 537 27.07 9.38 21.61
C GLY A 537 26.93 9.17 23.12
N PRO A 538 26.86 10.23 23.94
CA PRO A 538 27.70 11.43 24.03
C PRO A 538 28.94 11.18 24.92
N ILE A 539 29.80 12.20 25.03
CA ILE A 539 31.03 12.28 25.84
C ILE A 539 30.88 11.58 27.22
N GLY A 540 31.56 10.44 27.42
CA GLY A 540 31.68 9.83 28.75
C GLY A 540 32.11 8.36 28.81
N TYR A 541 31.95 7.58 27.74
CA TYR A 541 32.39 6.17 27.67
C TYR A 541 33.46 6.01 26.60
N GLU A 542 34.52 5.28 26.93
CA GLU A 542 35.83 5.30 26.25
C GLU A 542 35.75 5.01 24.74
N GLN A 543 36.35 5.92 23.98
CA GLN A 543 36.66 5.82 22.55
C GLN A 543 37.57 4.60 22.30
N GLY A 544 37.32 3.78 21.28
CA GLY A 544 38.33 2.78 20.96
C GLY A 544 38.13 1.76 19.85
N TYR A 545 36.96 1.60 19.24
CA TYR A 545 36.78 0.50 18.30
C TYR A 545 36.01 0.93 17.05
N GLY A 546 36.47 0.48 15.88
CA GLY A 546 35.92 0.81 14.56
C GLY A 546 34.57 0.11 14.30
N PRO A 547 34.18 -0.16 13.05
CA PRO A 547 33.07 -1.07 12.81
C PRO A 547 33.29 -2.44 13.46
N LEU A 548 32.21 -3.12 13.84
CA LEU A 548 32.27 -4.53 14.18
C LEU A 548 32.29 -5.31 12.87
N THR A 549 33.38 -6.03 12.60
CA THR A 549 33.59 -6.74 11.33
C THR A 549 33.66 -8.23 11.57
N TYR A 550 33.08 -9.01 10.67
CA TYR A 550 33.22 -10.46 10.69
C TYR A 550 34.41 -10.86 9.81
N ASP A 551 35.43 -11.48 10.42
CA ASP A 551 36.66 -11.94 9.74
C ASP A 551 37.10 -13.28 10.36
N ASP A 552 37.68 -14.19 9.57
CA ASP A 552 38.21 -15.49 10.00
C ASP A 552 37.24 -16.28 10.94
N GLU A 553 35.97 -16.42 10.54
CA GLU A 553 34.92 -17.13 11.30
C GLU A 553 34.53 -16.48 12.66
N ALA A 554 34.82 -15.20 12.87
CA ALA A 554 34.47 -14.51 14.11
C ALA A 554 34.22 -13.00 14.00
N TRP A 555 33.38 -12.49 14.91
CA TRP A 555 33.16 -11.06 15.09
C TRP A 555 34.35 -10.39 15.80
N THR A 556 34.85 -9.32 15.22
CA THR A 556 35.95 -8.52 15.77
C THR A 556 35.58 -7.04 15.94
N PRO A 557 36.00 -6.41 17.05
CA PRO A 557 36.78 -6.98 18.15
C PRO A 557 35.92 -7.79 19.15
N TRP A 558 36.52 -8.86 19.68
CA TRP A 558 35.91 -9.92 20.49
C TRP A 558 35.18 -9.52 21.77
N THR A 559 35.32 -8.28 22.27
CA THR A 559 34.67 -7.81 23.50
C THR A 559 34.53 -6.29 23.49
N GLY A 560 33.47 -5.76 24.10
CA GLY A 560 33.32 -4.32 24.40
C GLY A 560 32.21 -3.60 23.64
N TYR A 561 31.58 -4.25 22.64
CA TYR A 561 30.46 -3.68 21.89
C TYR A 561 29.14 -3.97 22.57
N GLN A 562 28.26 -2.97 22.61
CA GLN A 562 26.94 -3.07 23.22
C GLN A 562 25.86 -2.52 22.29
N LEU A 563 24.77 -3.26 22.16
CA LEU A 563 23.55 -2.86 21.46
C LEU A 563 22.52 -2.31 22.45
N GLN A 564 21.69 -1.39 21.98
CA GLN A 564 20.62 -0.69 22.69
C GLN A 564 19.46 -0.50 21.72
N SER A 565 18.23 -0.81 22.13
CA SER A 565 17.03 -0.70 21.28
C SER A 565 16.65 0.71 20.87
N THR A 566 17.23 1.72 21.50
CA THR A 566 16.92 3.14 21.23
C THR A 566 17.84 3.77 20.19
N ARG A 567 18.85 3.02 19.70
CA ARG A 567 19.87 3.55 18.79
C ARG A 567 19.70 3.05 17.36
N CYS A 568 20.23 3.83 16.43
CA CYS A 568 20.39 3.47 15.03
C CYS A 568 21.75 2.79 14.80
N TYR A 569 21.76 1.76 13.97
CA TYR A 569 22.91 0.99 13.54
C TYR A 569 22.89 0.87 12.02
N LYS A 570 24.04 1.00 11.36
CA LYS A 570 24.18 0.75 9.92
C LYS A 570 24.79 -0.64 9.72
N ILE A 571 24.12 -1.50 8.98
CA ILE A 571 24.48 -2.91 8.83
C ILE A 571 24.72 -3.20 7.34
N GLU A 572 25.92 -3.61 6.98
CA GLU A 572 26.29 -4.01 5.62
C GLU A 572 26.12 -5.52 5.44
N VAL A 573 25.28 -5.89 4.48
CA VAL A 573 25.07 -7.27 4.05
C VAL A 573 25.68 -7.45 2.67
N LEU A 574 26.55 -8.45 2.49
CA LEU A 574 27.25 -8.65 1.22
C LEU A 574 26.28 -8.91 0.05
N PRO A 575 26.53 -8.32 -1.13
CA PRO A 575 25.69 -8.48 -2.31
C PRO A 575 25.89 -9.82 -3.04
N GLU A 576 26.99 -10.54 -2.79
CA GLU A 576 27.32 -11.78 -3.51
C GLU A 576 26.90 -13.02 -2.73
N LEU A 577 25.69 -13.49 -3.00
CA LEU A 577 25.30 -14.88 -2.75
C LEU A 577 24.68 -15.51 -4.00
N PRO A 578 24.74 -16.85 -4.14
CA PRO A 578 24.07 -17.57 -5.21
C PRO A 578 22.55 -17.36 -5.08
N TYR A 579 21.98 -16.53 -5.96
CA TYR A 579 20.59 -16.36 -6.45
C TYR A 579 19.35 -16.64 -5.54
N TYR A 580 19.49 -17.05 -4.27
CA TYR A 580 18.45 -17.72 -3.48
C TYR A 580 18.03 -16.99 -2.19
N TYR A 581 18.70 -15.90 -1.77
CA TYR A 581 18.30 -15.10 -0.60
C TYR A 581 18.19 -13.60 -0.95
N TYR A 582 16.97 -13.06 -0.92
CA TYR A 582 16.69 -11.62 -1.16
C TYR A 582 16.94 -10.72 0.08
N TYR A 583 17.05 -11.30 1.27
CA TYR A 583 17.37 -10.62 2.53
C TYR A 583 17.94 -11.63 3.54
N ARG A 584 18.52 -11.16 4.64
CA ARG A 584 18.94 -11.93 5.82
C ARG A 584 18.03 -11.64 6.98
N GLU A 585 18.01 -12.53 7.95
CA GLU A 585 17.13 -12.41 9.11
C GLU A 585 17.97 -12.29 10.37
N LEU A 586 17.83 -11.15 11.02
CA LEU A 586 18.41 -10.90 12.33
C LEU A 586 17.39 -11.35 13.38
N ASP A 587 17.78 -12.32 14.22
CA ASP A 587 16.96 -12.70 15.37
C ASP A 587 16.89 -11.53 16.36
N THR A 588 15.67 -11.10 16.68
CA THR A 588 15.38 -10.04 17.65
C THR A 588 14.45 -10.53 18.76
N GLU A 589 14.51 -11.82 19.12
CA GLU A 589 13.84 -12.36 20.31
C GLU A 589 14.03 -11.38 21.48
N GLY A 590 12.94 -10.84 22.03
CA GLY A 590 13.09 -9.77 23.01
C GLY A 590 11.85 -9.07 23.53
N THR A 591 12.05 -8.22 24.54
CA THR A 591 10.99 -7.41 25.14
C THR A 591 10.78 -6.13 24.33
N LEU A 592 9.53 -5.82 23.98
CA LEU A 592 9.17 -4.58 23.29
C LEU A 592 9.62 -3.37 24.12
N LEU A 593 10.33 -2.44 23.48
CA LEU A 593 10.65 -1.18 24.10
C LEU A 593 9.37 -0.40 24.42
N ASN A 594 9.21 0.05 25.67
CA ASN A 594 8.04 0.83 26.09
C ASN A 594 7.93 2.08 25.19
N PRO A 595 6.76 2.38 24.58
CA PRO A 595 6.55 3.59 23.78
C PRO A 595 6.89 4.89 24.52
N LEU A 596 6.83 4.87 25.86
CA LEU A 596 7.16 5.98 26.74
C LEU A 596 8.65 6.05 27.12
N THR A 597 9.50 5.21 26.52
CA THR A 597 10.95 5.27 26.74
C THR A 597 11.49 6.63 26.31
N THR A 598 12.34 7.22 27.15
CA THR A 598 12.94 8.53 26.91
C THR A 598 14.41 8.41 26.58
N ILE A 599 14.90 9.32 25.73
CA ILE A 599 16.32 9.51 25.40
C ILE A 599 16.64 11.01 25.41
N ASP A 600 17.91 11.37 25.50
CA ASP A 600 18.34 12.76 25.32
C ASP A 600 18.82 12.96 23.88
N LEU A 601 18.36 14.03 23.23
CA LEU A 601 18.89 14.49 21.94
C LEU A 601 19.74 15.72 22.20
N LEU A 602 21.03 15.68 21.88
CA LEU A 602 21.96 16.77 22.18
C LEU A 602 22.30 17.57 20.92
N ALA A 603 22.39 18.88 21.08
CA ALA A 603 22.78 19.80 20.03
C ALA A 603 24.28 19.72 19.75
N GLY A 604 24.66 20.10 18.52
CA GLY A 604 26.06 20.11 18.09
C GLY A 604 26.65 18.73 17.76
N GLN A 605 25.83 17.67 17.77
CA GLN A 605 26.22 16.32 17.37
C GLN A 605 25.09 15.61 16.61
N ASP A 606 25.44 14.48 16.00
CA ASP A 606 24.49 13.55 15.40
C ASP A 606 23.87 12.67 16.48
N ASN A 607 22.53 12.58 16.51
CA ASN A 607 21.80 11.69 17.40
C ASN A 607 21.31 10.48 16.60
N TRP A 608 21.95 9.34 16.82
CA TRP A 608 21.67 8.09 16.13
C TRP A 608 20.60 7.31 16.88
N ILE A 609 19.35 7.47 16.47
CA ILE A 609 18.19 7.02 17.25
C ILE A 609 17.31 6.07 16.44
N GLY A 610 16.73 5.10 17.13
CA GLY A 610 15.71 4.23 16.57
C GLY A 610 14.31 4.82 16.66
N TYR A 611 13.39 4.29 15.85
CA TYR A 611 11.97 4.57 15.98
C TYR A 611 11.22 3.32 16.49
N TRP A 612 10.68 3.39 17.72
CA TRP A 612 10.06 2.26 18.42
C TRP A 612 8.55 2.41 18.65
N ILE A 613 7.91 3.34 17.94
CA ILE A 613 6.45 3.42 17.86
C ILE A 613 5.99 2.53 16.69
N LYS A 614 5.04 1.62 16.94
CA LYS A 614 4.60 0.65 15.93
C LYS A 614 3.97 1.30 14.71
N ALA A 615 3.23 2.40 14.90
CA ALA A 615 2.60 3.12 13.79
C ALA A 615 3.65 3.89 12.99
N THR A 616 3.63 3.74 11.66
CA THR A 616 4.34 4.62 10.74
C THR A 616 3.75 6.02 10.82
N LYS A 617 4.58 7.05 10.98
CA LYS A 617 4.12 8.44 11.18
C LYS A 617 4.94 9.43 10.40
N ASP A 618 4.32 10.51 9.96
CA ASP A 618 5.05 11.67 9.45
C ASP A 618 5.98 12.24 10.54
N ILE A 619 7.08 12.84 10.13
CA ILE A 619 8.14 13.30 11.05
C ILE A 619 7.63 14.35 12.04
N ASP A 620 6.77 15.27 11.62
CA ASP A 620 6.18 16.30 12.47
C ASP A 620 5.29 15.70 13.56
N ASP A 621 4.44 14.75 13.21
CA ASP A 621 3.63 14.00 14.18
C ASP A 621 4.49 13.17 15.13
N ALA A 622 5.54 12.51 14.61
CA ALA A 622 6.43 11.65 15.40
C ALA A 622 7.24 12.45 16.43
N PHE A 623 7.81 13.59 16.04
CA PHE A 623 8.55 14.50 16.94
C PHE A 623 7.63 15.37 17.79
N GLY A 624 6.35 15.54 17.39
CA GLY A 624 5.30 16.21 18.13
C GLY A 624 5.70 17.61 18.59
N GLN A 625 5.59 17.87 19.90
CA GLN A 625 5.93 19.17 20.50
C GLN A 625 7.41 19.60 20.30
N HIS A 626 8.28 18.69 19.88
CA HIS A 626 9.69 18.96 19.65
C HIS A 626 10.03 19.24 18.19
N TRP A 627 9.05 19.19 17.28
CA TRP A 627 9.23 19.36 15.84
C TRP A 627 10.02 20.65 15.48
N ASP A 628 9.66 21.79 16.08
CA ASP A 628 10.33 23.08 15.81
C ASP A 628 11.83 23.09 16.19
N LYS A 629 12.28 22.14 17.01
CA LYS A 629 13.66 22.00 17.47
C LYS A 629 14.51 21.09 16.59
N ILE A 630 13.89 20.39 15.64
CA ILE A 630 14.62 19.49 14.73
C ILE A 630 15.31 20.33 13.65
N LYS A 631 16.59 20.06 13.43
CA LYS A 631 17.43 20.72 12.42
C LYS A 631 17.54 19.87 11.16
N SER A 632 17.74 18.56 11.32
CA SER A 632 17.76 17.62 10.20
C SER A 632 17.45 16.20 10.67
N ILE A 633 16.94 15.39 9.76
CA ILE A 633 16.70 13.96 9.94
C ILE A 633 17.24 13.27 8.70
N LYS A 634 18.11 12.28 8.87
CA LYS A 634 18.65 11.47 7.78
C LYS A 634 18.27 10.02 8.01
N ALA A 635 17.73 9.40 6.98
CA ALA A 635 17.31 8.00 6.95
C ALA A 635 18.17 7.21 5.95
N GLU A 636 17.89 5.92 5.81
CA GLU A 636 18.52 5.04 4.82
C GLU A 636 18.40 5.57 3.38
N ASP A 637 17.23 6.10 3.04
CA ASP A 637 16.83 6.38 1.66
C ASP A 637 16.30 7.81 1.45
N TRP A 638 16.42 8.69 2.46
CA TRP A 638 16.06 10.10 2.36
C TRP A 638 16.66 10.98 3.45
N GLU A 639 16.77 12.28 3.15
CA GLU A 639 17.15 13.29 4.14
C GLU A 639 16.10 14.40 4.23
N TRP A 640 15.84 14.90 5.43
CA TRP A 640 15.10 16.11 5.76
C TRP A 640 16.03 17.14 6.41
N LYS A 641 16.03 18.40 5.94
CA LYS A 641 16.75 19.51 6.59
C LYS A 641 15.85 20.74 6.76
N ASP A 642 16.03 21.47 7.86
CA ASP A 642 15.39 22.76 8.09
C ASP A 642 15.92 23.81 7.10
N MET A 643 15.03 24.26 6.21
CA MET A 643 15.32 25.14 5.09
C MET A 643 15.06 26.63 5.41
N THR A 644 15.41 27.11 6.59
CA THR A 644 15.23 28.53 6.98
C THR A 644 16.40 29.41 6.54
N TYR A 645 16.17 30.36 5.61
CA TYR A 645 17.20 31.27 5.09
C TYR A 645 16.68 32.69 4.74
N PRO A 646 17.56 33.72 4.67
CA PRO A 646 17.17 35.09 4.31
C PRO A 646 16.58 35.16 2.88
N GLY A 647 15.35 35.64 2.74
CA GLY A 647 14.65 35.74 1.44
C GLY A 647 13.53 34.72 1.25
N ARG A 648 13.49 33.65 2.07
CA ARG A 648 12.32 32.79 2.19
C ARG A 648 11.26 33.51 3.04
N GLY A 649 10.02 33.55 2.56
CA GLY A 649 8.91 34.17 3.30
C GLY A 649 8.79 33.55 4.69
N ARG A 650 8.64 34.38 5.73
CA ARG A 650 8.47 33.92 7.13
C ARG A 650 7.25 33.02 7.34
N ASP A 651 6.34 33.00 6.37
CA ASP A 651 5.06 32.30 6.39
C ASP A 651 4.97 31.16 5.35
N ASP A 652 6.11 30.64 4.83
CA ASP A 652 6.15 29.46 3.96
C ASP A 652 6.61 28.21 4.74
N PRO A 653 5.69 27.51 5.44
CA PRO A 653 6.00 26.32 6.24
C PRO A 653 6.23 25.08 5.37
N THR A 654 6.02 25.15 4.07
CA THR A 654 6.00 23.97 3.18
C THR A 654 7.41 23.44 2.99
N PRO A 655 7.74 22.20 3.37
CA PRO A 655 9.06 21.64 3.14
C PRO A 655 9.36 21.62 1.64
N TYR A 656 10.63 21.80 1.29
CA TYR A 656 11.05 21.95 -0.10
C TYR A 656 10.62 20.73 -0.93
N TYR A 657 10.59 19.54 -0.32
CA TYR A 657 10.20 18.23 -0.88
C TYR A 657 9.28 17.50 0.10
N PRO A 658 8.62 16.39 -0.30
CA PRO A 658 7.66 15.68 0.55
C PRO A 658 8.29 15.23 1.87
N ILE A 659 7.56 15.43 2.97
CA ILE A 659 7.86 14.77 4.24
C ILE A 659 7.72 13.27 4.04
N ARG A 660 8.73 12.51 4.45
CA ARG A 660 8.70 11.04 4.41
C ARG A 660 8.54 10.49 5.84
N PRO A 661 7.70 9.47 6.05
CA PRO A 661 7.38 8.99 7.38
C PRO A 661 8.50 8.16 8.03
N LEU A 662 8.43 8.04 9.36
CA LEU A 662 9.27 7.16 10.18
C LEU A 662 8.63 5.77 10.32
N HIS A 663 9.44 4.72 10.36
CA HIS A 663 9.03 3.31 10.34
C HIS A 663 9.54 2.57 11.57
N TYR A 664 8.66 1.73 12.15
CA TYR A 664 9.01 0.91 13.31
C TYR A 664 10.25 0.06 13.03
N GLY A 665 11.20 0.08 13.97
CA GLY A 665 12.44 -0.67 13.85
C GLY A 665 13.50 -0.01 12.97
N LYS A 666 13.22 1.06 12.22
CA LYS A 666 14.24 1.76 11.43
C LYS A 666 15.07 2.74 12.27
N GLY A 667 16.29 2.98 11.82
CA GLY A 667 17.24 3.90 12.42
C GLY A 667 17.31 5.24 11.69
N TYR A 668 17.48 6.32 12.44
CA TYR A 668 17.54 7.70 11.95
C TYR A 668 18.69 8.47 12.59
N VAL A 669 19.31 9.37 11.82
CA VAL A 669 20.32 10.32 12.31
C VAL A 669 19.69 11.70 12.40
N VAL A 670 19.56 12.21 13.63
CA VAL A 670 18.82 13.44 13.92
C VAL A 670 19.76 14.51 14.48
N ARG A 671 19.71 15.72 13.91
CA ARG A 671 20.33 16.91 14.50
C ARG A 671 19.25 17.80 15.09
N VAL A 672 19.53 18.32 16.28
CA VAL A 672 18.64 19.24 16.99
C VAL A 672 19.29 20.62 17.13
N LYS A 673 18.47 21.67 17.16
CA LYS A 673 18.89 23.07 17.31
C LYS A 673 19.39 23.38 18.72
N GLU A 674 18.81 22.69 19.71
CA GLU A 674 19.12 22.81 21.14
C GLU A 674 18.90 21.46 21.82
N ASP A 675 19.50 21.25 22.99
CA ASP A 675 19.36 19.99 23.74
C ASP A 675 17.89 19.72 24.11
N ILE A 676 17.44 18.50 23.86
CA ILE A 676 16.12 17.98 24.20
C ILE A 676 16.30 16.86 25.21
N ILE A 677 16.09 17.20 26.49
CA ILE A 677 16.24 16.25 27.60
C ILE A 677 14.94 15.47 27.81
N GLY A 678 15.04 14.15 27.91
CA GLY A 678 13.89 13.26 28.09
C GLY A 678 12.96 13.24 26.87
N PHE A 679 13.51 13.36 25.66
CA PHE A 679 12.76 13.19 24.42
C PHE A 679 12.05 11.84 24.39
N GLN A 680 10.80 11.87 23.95
CA GLN A 680 9.97 10.70 23.74
C GLN A 680 9.26 10.85 22.40
N TRP A 681 9.19 9.76 21.63
CA TRP A 681 8.35 9.73 20.44
C TRP A 681 6.87 9.98 20.79
N SER A 682 6.20 10.76 19.95
CA SER A 682 4.76 11.00 20.09
C SER A 682 3.97 9.72 19.83
N ILE A 683 3.09 9.38 20.76
CA ILE A 683 2.09 8.31 20.56
C ILE A 683 0.84 8.81 19.83
N PHE A 684 0.67 10.13 19.66
CA PHE A 684 -0.45 10.75 18.94
C PHE A 684 -0.11 11.05 17.47
N GLY A 685 -1.11 11.23 16.62
CA GLY A 685 -0.95 11.43 15.16
C GLY A 685 -1.45 10.23 14.36
N GLU A 686 -1.91 10.49 13.13
CA GLU A 686 -2.52 9.49 12.26
C GLU A 686 -1.46 8.57 11.62
N PRO A 687 -1.70 7.25 11.52
CA PRO A 687 -0.81 6.35 10.79
C PRO A 687 -0.67 6.75 9.31
N LYS A 688 0.53 6.60 8.77
CA LYS A 688 0.85 6.86 7.35
C LYS A 688 1.25 5.58 6.64
N SER A 689 1.06 5.54 5.32
CA SER A 689 1.56 4.45 4.49
C SER A 689 3.09 4.40 4.54
N ARG A 690 3.65 3.20 4.32
CA ARG A 690 5.11 3.07 4.26
C ARG A 690 5.63 3.74 2.98
N TYR A 691 6.72 4.49 3.11
CA TYR A 691 7.44 5.02 1.96
C TYR A 691 8.51 4.02 1.53
N THR A 692 8.62 3.78 0.23
CA THR A 692 9.70 3.01 -0.37
C THR A 692 10.26 3.79 -1.56
N ARG A 693 11.57 4.03 -1.55
CA ARG A 693 12.24 4.69 -2.68
C ARG A 693 12.26 3.78 -3.90
N GLN A 694 11.91 4.33 -5.07
CA GLN A 694 12.03 3.61 -6.33
C GLN A 694 13.51 3.45 -6.73
N THR A 695 13.88 2.23 -7.14
CA THR A 695 15.23 1.90 -7.58
C THR A 695 15.42 2.34 -9.05
N PRO A 696 16.42 3.17 -9.36
CA PRO A 696 16.75 3.50 -10.75
C PRO A 696 17.34 2.27 -11.47
N GLU A 697 16.94 2.05 -12.72
CA GLU A 697 17.37 0.91 -13.54
C GLU A 697 18.41 1.31 -14.60
N PHE A 698 18.40 2.58 -15.03
CA PHE A 698 19.31 3.06 -16.09
C PHE A 698 20.70 3.38 -15.54
N PHE A 699 20.75 4.07 -14.40
CA PHE A 699 22.00 4.49 -13.77
C PHE A 699 22.34 3.58 -12.59
N THR A 700 23.43 2.84 -12.70
CA THR A 700 23.94 1.99 -11.62
C THR A 700 25.00 2.73 -10.80
N TYR A 701 25.03 2.51 -9.49
CA TYR A 701 26.01 3.06 -8.57
C TYR A 701 26.22 2.10 -7.39
N GLU A 702 27.32 2.29 -6.66
CA GLU A 702 27.62 1.52 -5.44
C GLU A 702 27.13 2.29 -4.22
N GLU A 703 26.32 1.64 -3.37
CA GLU A 703 25.88 2.22 -2.11
C GLU A 703 26.98 2.14 -1.05
N LYS A 704 27.14 3.23 -0.31
CA LYS A 704 28.09 3.37 0.80
C LYS A 704 27.34 3.58 2.11
N PRO A 705 27.98 3.39 3.27
CA PRO A 705 27.30 3.54 4.56
C PRO A 705 26.71 4.93 4.76
N ASP A 706 27.21 5.94 4.07
CA ASP A 706 26.71 7.30 4.15
C ASP A 706 26.65 7.96 2.76
N TYR A 707 25.72 8.89 2.61
CA TYR A 707 25.49 9.65 1.39
C TYR A 707 25.33 11.14 1.70
N GLU A 708 25.38 11.99 0.68
CA GLU A 708 24.96 13.39 0.78
C GLU A 708 23.77 13.61 -0.16
N ALA A 709 22.67 14.14 0.37
CA ALA A 709 21.49 14.38 -0.44
C ALA A 709 21.69 15.62 -1.33
N ILE A 710 21.46 15.45 -2.63
CA ILE A 710 21.40 16.52 -3.62
C ILE A 710 19.94 16.72 -3.98
N ILE A 711 19.41 17.92 -3.74
CA ILE A 711 18.04 18.28 -4.04
C ILE A 711 18.02 18.93 -5.41
N VAL A 712 17.34 18.28 -6.36
CA VAL A 712 17.09 18.83 -7.69
C VAL A 712 15.78 19.62 -7.60
N ASP A 713 15.88 20.94 -7.62
CA ASP A 713 14.75 21.87 -7.58
C ASP A 713 13.90 21.77 -8.84
N SER A 714 14.56 21.93 -9.98
CA SER A 714 13.94 21.96 -11.29
C SER A 714 14.90 21.50 -12.37
N ILE A 715 14.33 20.93 -13.43
CA ILE A 715 15.05 20.54 -14.64
C ILE A 715 14.40 21.30 -15.80
N SER A 716 15.19 22.11 -16.50
CA SER A 716 14.76 22.94 -17.62
C SER A 716 15.31 22.39 -18.93
N GLY A 717 14.44 22.32 -19.94
CA GLY A 717 14.74 21.62 -21.19
C GLY A 717 14.55 20.11 -21.07
N GLY A 718 14.44 19.42 -22.19
CA GLY A 718 14.14 17.98 -22.26
C GLY A 718 12.66 17.62 -22.23
N GLY A 719 12.34 16.46 -22.84
CA GLY A 719 11.01 15.86 -22.87
C GLY A 719 10.71 14.99 -21.64
N ASN A 720 10.11 13.81 -21.85
CA ASN A 720 9.73 12.87 -20.79
C ASN A 720 10.97 12.20 -20.16
N LEU A 721 11.60 12.89 -19.21
CA LEU A 721 12.72 12.36 -18.42
C LEU A 721 12.24 11.28 -17.47
N THR A 722 13.04 10.22 -17.29
CA THR A 722 12.69 9.07 -16.43
C THR A 722 13.63 8.91 -15.24
N GLU A 723 14.94 9.10 -15.41
CA GLU A 723 15.90 9.02 -14.31
C GLU A 723 16.95 10.13 -14.43
N ILE A 724 17.59 10.40 -13.30
CA ILE A 724 18.75 11.27 -13.21
C ILE A 724 19.87 10.59 -12.43
N GLY A 725 21.08 10.62 -12.99
CA GLY A 725 22.31 10.16 -12.36
C GLY A 725 23.24 11.34 -12.05
N VAL A 726 23.93 11.28 -10.91
CA VAL A 726 25.03 12.17 -10.54
C VAL A 726 26.35 11.44 -10.67
N PHE A 727 27.34 12.13 -11.24
CA PHE A 727 28.62 11.55 -11.61
C PHE A 727 29.78 12.34 -11.02
N GLU A 728 30.71 11.63 -10.39
CA GLU A 728 32.01 12.13 -9.95
C GLU A 728 33.08 11.48 -10.83
N ASN A 729 33.88 12.27 -11.57
CA ASN A 729 34.92 11.76 -12.47
C ASN A 729 34.44 10.66 -13.46
N ASP A 730 33.29 10.88 -14.09
CA ASP A 730 32.60 9.94 -15.01
C ASP A 730 32.09 8.63 -14.35
N ILE A 731 32.18 8.50 -13.03
CA ILE A 731 31.61 7.39 -12.27
C ILE A 731 30.28 7.83 -11.67
N CYS A 732 29.22 7.06 -11.91
CA CYS A 732 27.92 7.32 -11.29
C CYS A 732 28.01 7.04 -9.79
N VAL A 733 27.76 8.05 -8.97
CA VAL A 733 27.83 7.98 -7.50
C VAL A 733 26.45 8.06 -6.85
N GLY A 734 25.39 8.08 -7.64
CA GLY A 734 24.01 8.10 -7.17
C GLY A 734 23.04 8.35 -8.31
N ALA A 735 21.81 7.85 -8.18
CA ALA A 735 20.76 8.11 -9.15
C ALA A 735 19.37 8.11 -8.51
N SER A 736 18.36 8.57 -9.25
CA SER A 736 16.95 8.57 -8.82
C SER A 736 16.00 8.56 -10.01
N VAL A 737 14.86 7.91 -9.83
CA VAL A 737 13.71 8.00 -10.72
C VAL A 737 13.09 9.40 -10.59
N ILE A 738 12.72 10.00 -11.72
CA ILE A 738 12.09 11.32 -11.80
C ILE A 738 10.56 11.12 -11.82
N ASP A 739 9.96 11.05 -10.62
CA ASP A 739 8.51 10.96 -10.43
C ASP A 739 7.86 12.35 -10.25
N SER A 740 8.58 13.25 -9.57
CA SER A 740 8.13 14.56 -9.16
C SER A 740 9.34 15.46 -8.92
N LEU A 741 9.14 16.78 -8.99
CA LEU A 741 10.16 17.75 -8.60
C LEU A 741 9.61 18.66 -7.49
N PRO A 742 10.42 19.01 -6.49
CA PRO A 742 11.84 18.64 -6.36
C PRO A 742 12.09 17.21 -5.88
N LEU A 743 13.17 16.58 -6.34
CA LEU A 743 13.58 15.22 -5.97
C LEU A 743 14.94 15.19 -5.29
N GLN A 744 15.24 14.10 -4.58
CA GLN A 744 16.53 13.87 -3.94
C GLN A 744 17.34 12.78 -4.64
N ILE A 745 18.58 13.09 -4.98
CA ILE A 745 19.60 12.12 -5.38
C ILE A 745 20.52 11.89 -4.19
N LEU A 746 20.64 10.66 -3.72
CA LEU A 746 21.58 10.30 -2.67
C LEU A 746 22.95 10.02 -3.31
N ALA A 747 23.93 10.89 -3.05
CA ALA A 747 25.27 10.80 -3.64
C ALA A 747 26.27 10.16 -2.67
N TYR A 748 26.79 8.99 -3.02
CA TYR A 748 27.73 8.18 -2.25
C TYR A 748 29.19 8.51 -2.62
N THR A 749 29.65 9.70 -2.22
CA THR A 749 31.01 10.22 -2.54
C THR A 749 32.06 9.82 -1.50
N ASP A 750 33.32 9.67 -1.93
CA ASP A 750 34.43 9.40 -1.01
C ASP A 750 34.92 10.67 -0.33
N ALA A 751 35.23 10.57 0.98
CA ALA A 751 35.74 11.71 1.76
C ALA A 751 37.04 12.31 1.19
N VAL A 752 37.82 11.52 0.44
CA VAL A 752 39.08 11.92 -0.20
C VAL A 752 38.84 12.77 -1.46
N ASN A 753 37.68 12.62 -2.11
CA ASN A 753 37.33 13.27 -3.37
C ASN A 753 36.39 14.47 -3.19
N ARG A 754 36.20 14.98 -1.96
CA ARG A 754 35.30 16.10 -1.58
C ARG A 754 35.65 17.48 -2.18
N GLY A 755 36.23 17.54 -3.37
CA GLY A 755 36.53 18.75 -4.13
C GLY A 755 36.38 18.59 -5.65
N ASP A 756 35.97 17.41 -6.13
CA ASP A 756 35.78 17.17 -7.55
C ASP A 756 34.42 17.72 -8.03
N ASN A 757 34.38 18.20 -9.27
CA ASN A 757 33.16 18.76 -9.84
C ASN A 757 32.18 17.63 -10.18
N LEU A 758 31.00 17.65 -9.56
CA LEU A 758 29.91 16.78 -9.94
C LEU A 758 29.31 17.19 -11.29
N THR A 759 28.94 16.18 -12.07
CA THR A 759 28.19 16.31 -13.32
C THR A 759 26.91 15.49 -13.25
N PHE A 760 25.95 15.77 -14.12
CA PHE A 760 24.64 15.13 -14.11
C PHE A 760 24.29 14.61 -15.49
N GLN A 761 23.59 13.49 -15.54
CA GLN A 761 23.02 12.94 -16.76
C GLN A 761 21.57 12.54 -16.51
N VAL A 762 20.73 12.64 -17.53
CA VAL A 762 19.32 12.26 -17.47
C VAL A 762 19.00 11.22 -18.54
N SER A 763 18.05 10.33 -18.27
CA SER A 763 17.54 9.34 -19.21
C SER A 763 16.11 9.65 -19.67
N TYR A 764 15.71 9.08 -20.81
CA TYR A 764 14.37 9.21 -21.39
C TYR A 764 13.67 7.85 -21.49
N GLY A 765 12.35 7.81 -21.27
CA GLY A 765 11.58 6.57 -21.31
C GLY A 765 11.59 5.90 -22.68
N GLY A 766 11.98 4.63 -22.75
CA GLY A 766 11.90 3.77 -23.95
C GLY A 766 13.20 3.47 -24.70
N GLY A 767 14.39 3.77 -24.17
CA GLY A 767 15.67 3.40 -24.80
C GLY A 767 16.91 3.75 -23.98
N ARG A 768 18.10 3.25 -24.40
CA ARG A 768 19.42 3.49 -23.75
C ARG A 768 19.98 4.92 -23.94
N ASP A 769 19.13 5.90 -24.27
CA ASP A 769 19.58 7.25 -24.57
C ASP A 769 19.68 8.07 -23.28
N CYS A 770 20.88 8.60 -23.01
CA CYS A 770 21.13 9.56 -21.94
C CYS A 770 21.63 10.89 -22.50
N GLN A 771 21.30 11.97 -21.81
CA GLN A 771 21.77 13.30 -22.11
C GLN A 771 22.55 13.86 -20.92
N SER A 772 23.77 14.33 -21.18
CA SER A 772 24.52 15.11 -20.19
C SER A 772 23.83 16.45 -19.96
N VAL A 773 23.66 16.81 -18.69
CA VAL A 773 23.21 18.14 -18.30
C VAL A 773 24.26 19.17 -18.70
N LYS A 774 23.84 20.25 -19.36
CA LYS A 774 24.75 21.26 -19.91
C LYS A 774 25.25 22.24 -18.87
N SER A 775 24.35 22.70 -18.01
CA SER A 775 24.70 23.57 -16.89
C SER A 775 23.78 23.33 -15.72
N TYR A 776 24.29 23.64 -14.52
CA TYR A 776 23.51 23.66 -13.31
C TYR A 776 23.87 24.87 -12.47
N TYR A 777 22.91 25.33 -11.67
CA TYR A 777 23.08 26.43 -10.74
C TYR A 777 22.84 25.91 -9.33
N VAL A 778 23.61 26.41 -8.38
CA VAL A 778 23.57 25.98 -6.98
C VAL A 778 22.98 27.09 -6.13
N LEU A 779 22.02 26.76 -5.26
CA LEU A 779 21.40 27.73 -4.36
C LEU A 779 22.43 28.26 -3.35
N ASN A 780 22.58 29.58 -3.30
CA ASN A 780 23.29 30.26 -2.24
C ASN A 780 22.30 30.62 -1.13
N LEU A 781 22.40 29.95 0.02
CA LEU A 781 21.48 30.13 1.15
C LEU A 781 21.59 31.53 1.79
N GLU A 782 22.74 32.20 1.70
CA GLU A 782 22.89 33.55 2.27
C GLU A 782 22.13 34.60 1.45
N THR A 783 22.10 34.42 0.13
CA THR A 783 21.48 35.37 -0.80
C THR A 783 20.10 34.95 -1.27
N GLY A 784 19.74 33.67 -1.10
CA GLY A 784 18.52 33.05 -1.63
C GLY A 784 18.52 32.92 -3.16
N LYS A 785 19.68 33.01 -3.82
CA LYS A 785 19.79 33.01 -5.29
C LYS A 785 20.55 31.81 -5.82
N PHE A 786 20.15 31.33 -6.98
CA PHE A 786 20.88 30.30 -7.72
C PHE A 786 22.07 30.91 -8.47
N GLU A 787 23.26 30.35 -8.26
CA GLU A 787 24.52 30.85 -8.81
C GLU A 787 25.21 29.77 -9.65
N LEU A 788 25.80 30.15 -10.79
CA LEU A 788 26.59 29.26 -11.62
C LEU A 788 27.95 29.03 -10.96
N LYS A 789 27.98 28.06 -10.04
CA LYS A 789 29.19 27.63 -9.33
C LYS A 789 29.23 26.10 -9.29
N PRO A 790 30.43 25.49 -9.21
CA PRO A 790 30.52 24.04 -9.01
C PRO A 790 29.82 23.61 -7.72
N LEU A 791 29.14 22.47 -7.78
CA LEU A 791 28.61 21.82 -6.58
C LEU A 791 29.75 21.03 -5.93
N ILE A 792 30.23 21.52 -4.78
CA ILE A 792 31.24 20.85 -3.97
C ILE A 792 30.54 20.24 -2.76
N ILE A 793 30.55 18.91 -2.67
CA ILE A 793 29.92 18.18 -1.58
C ILE A 793 30.64 18.46 -0.26
N GLY A 794 29.88 18.90 0.75
CA GLY A 794 30.38 19.23 2.08
C GLY A 794 30.82 20.69 2.29
N ASP A 795 30.81 21.53 1.24
CA ASP A 795 31.16 22.96 1.35
C ASP A 795 30.01 23.82 1.88
N GLN A 796 28.77 23.36 1.73
CA GLN A 796 27.55 24.07 2.13
C GLN A 796 26.57 23.14 2.84
N GLU A 797 25.67 23.72 3.64
CA GLU A 797 24.72 22.98 4.47
C GLU A 797 23.63 22.25 3.66
N HIS A 798 23.27 22.81 2.49
CA HIS A 798 22.26 22.26 1.58
C HIS A 798 22.78 22.24 0.14
N ASN A 799 22.60 21.10 -0.54
CA ASN A 799 22.99 20.92 -1.94
C ASN A 799 21.77 21.02 -2.85
N ILE A 800 21.29 22.25 -3.10
CA ILE A 800 20.10 22.48 -3.93
C ILE A 800 20.51 23.01 -5.29
N ILE A 801 20.01 22.39 -6.36
CA ILE A 801 20.41 22.71 -7.72
C ILE A 801 19.24 22.86 -8.69
N GLN A 802 19.43 23.70 -9.71
CA GLN A 802 18.59 23.78 -10.91
C GLN A 802 19.40 23.31 -12.11
N LEU A 803 18.82 22.44 -12.94
CA LEU A 803 19.49 21.82 -14.08
C LEU A 803 18.96 22.36 -15.41
N TYR A 804 19.84 22.49 -16.40
CA TYR A 804 19.51 22.95 -17.76
C TYR A 804 20.09 21.99 -18.80
N LEU A 805 19.23 21.41 -19.63
CA LEU A 805 19.60 20.40 -20.63
C LEU A 805 20.01 20.98 -21.99
N GLU A 806 19.57 22.19 -22.32
CA GLU A 806 19.86 22.87 -23.59
C GLU A 806 20.70 24.13 -23.36
N GLU A 807 21.59 24.47 -24.30
CA GLU A 807 22.28 25.76 -24.32
C GLU A 807 21.33 26.82 -24.89
N ASP A 808 20.55 27.46 -24.04
CA ASP A 808 19.83 28.65 -24.46
C ASP A 808 20.79 29.84 -24.48
N GLU A 809 21.25 30.21 -25.69
CA GLU A 809 21.89 31.52 -25.94
C GLU A 809 20.97 32.71 -25.55
N GLU A 810 19.69 32.46 -25.25
CA GLU A 810 18.73 33.46 -24.75
C GLU A 810 18.44 33.43 -23.24
N ASP A 811 18.89 32.41 -22.49
CA ASP A 811 18.64 32.25 -21.04
C ASP A 811 19.93 32.02 -20.22
N ILE A 812 21.01 32.72 -20.58
CA ILE A 812 21.80 33.33 -19.50
C ILE A 812 20.82 34.28 -18.80
N PRO A 813 20.61 34.22 -17.47
CA PRO A 813 19.94 35.30 -16.76
C PRO A 813 20.82 36.54 -16.90
N SER A 814 20.70 37.22 -18.04
CA SER A 814 21.15 38.57 -18.18
C SER A 814 20.28 39.31 -17.19
N LEU A 815 20.91 39.81 -16.13
CA LEU A 815 20.32 40.55 -15.01
C LEU A 815 19.61 41.86 -15.44
N ASN A 816 19.22 41.98 -16.72
CA ASN A 816 18.82 43.18 -17.43
C ASN A 816 17.51 43.03 -18.23
N LYS A 817 16.82 41.87 -18.21
CA LYS A 817 15.56 41.67 -18.95
C LYS A 817 14.44 41.08 -18.09
N VAL A 818 13.20 41.28 -18.53
CA VAL A 818 11.99 40.76 -17.88
C VAL A 818 11.73 39.34 -18.40
N THR A 819 11.83 38.35 -17.52
CA THR A 819 11.54 36.94 -17.83
C THR A 819 10.14 36.60 -17.34
N LEU A 820 9.33 35.97 -18.19
CA LEU A 820 8.02 35.43 -17.81
C LEU A 820 8.11 33.92 -17.97
N TYR A 821 7.98 33.17 -16.88
CA TYR A 821 8.08 31.71 -16.88
C TYR A 821 6.72 31.07 -17.25
N PRO A 822 6.70 29.80 -17.69
CA PRO A 822 5.46 29.04 -17.79
C PRO A 822 4.70 29.01 -16.46
N ASN A 823 3.38 29.01 -16.53
CA ASN A 823 2.54 28.88 -15.35
C ASN A 823 2.46 27.39 -14.97
N TYR A 824 2.42 27.06 -13.68
CA TYR A 824 2.32 25.69 -13.19
C TYR A 824 1.31 25.58 -12.04
N PRO A 825 0.42 24.57 -12.05
CA PRO A 825 0.22 23.56 -13.10
C PRO A 825 -0.31 24.18 -14.43
N ASN A 826 -0.16 23.47 -15.55
CA ASN A 826 -0.74 23.80 -16.87
C ASN A 826 -0.87 22.52 -17.73
N PRO A 827 -2.07 21.96 -17.96
CA PRO A 827 -3.37 22.52 -17.60
C PRO A 827 -3.57 22.62 -16.09
N PHE A 828 -4.43 23.53 -15.64
CA PHE A 828 -4.67 23.75 -14.21
C PHE A 828 -6.16 23.68 -13.86
N ASN A 829 -6.45 23.28 -12.61
CA ASN A 829 -7.78 23.28 -12.00
C ASN A 829 -7.67 23.38 -10.46
N PRO A 830 -8.23 24.39 -9.76
CA PRO A 830 -8.73 25.66 -10.25
C PRO A 830 -7.66 26.76 -10.29
N PHE A 831 -6.44 26.53 -9.77
CA PHE A 831 -5.40 27.56 -9.65
C PHE A 831 -4.09 27.22 -10.35
N THR A 832 -3.35 28.25 -10.77
CA THR A 832 -2.01 28.14 -11.34
C THR A 832 -1.12 29.27 -10.81
N ILE A 833 0.18 29.01 -10.70
CA ILE A 833 1.17 29.99 -10.28
C ILE A 833 1.83 30.57 -11.53
N ILE A 834 1.81 31.90 -11.66
CA ILE A 834 2.51 32.64 -12.71
C ILE A 834 3.78 33.23 -12.10
N SER A 835 4.93 32.71 -12.53
CA SER A 835 6.24 33.17 -12.09
C SER A 835 6.85 34.12 -13.12
N PHE A 836 7.52 35.17 -12.68
CA PHE A 836 8.29 36.08 -13.54
C PHE A 836 9.43 36.73 -12.76
N SER A 837 10.46 37.20 -13.47
CA SER A 837 11.55 37.99 -12.88
C SER A 837 11.67 39.36 -13.56
N ILE A 838 12.02 40.37 -12.77
CA ILE A 838 12.29 41.73 -13.25
C ILE A 838 13.70 42.18 -12.84
N PRO A 839 14.43 42.87 -13.74
CA PRO A 839 15.85 43.19 -13.52
C PRO A 839 16.08 44.43 -12.65
N GLU A 840 15.09 45.32 -12.57
CA GLU A 840 15.14 46.57 -11.80
C GLU A 840 13.76 46.88 -11.22
N ASP A 841 13.73 47.66 -10.13
CA ASP A 841 12.50 48.11 -9.50
C ASP A 841 11.63 48.86 -10.52
N THR A 842 10.51 48.25 -10.90
CA THR A 842 9.68 48.79 -11.98
C THR A 842 8.22 48.57 -11.73
N LYS A 843 7.41 49.34 -12.45
CA LYS A 843 5.95 49.18 -12.42
C LYS A 843 5.57 47.99 -13.28
N VAL A 844 5.02 46.96 -12.64
CA VAL A 844 4.56 45.73 -13.29
C VAL A 844 3.06 45.76 -13.44
N ASN A 845 2.59 45.30 -14.60
CA ASN A 845 1.17 45.13 -14.92
C ASN A 845 0.98 43.73 -15.49
N LEU A 846 0.48 42.81 -14.66
CA LEU A 846 0.19 41.41 -15.02
C LEU A 846 -1.32 41.22 -15.16
N LYS A 847 -1.75 40.79 -16.34
CA LYS A 847 -3.17 40.62 -16.69
C LYS A 847 -3.43 39.31 -17.40
N VAL A 848 -4.61 38.74 -17.14
CA VAL A 848 -5.14 37.57 -17.84
C VAL A 848 -6.14 38.01 -18.90
N TYR A 849 -6.12 37.34 -20.05
CA TYR A 849 -6.94 37.59 -21.22
C TYR A 849 -7.59 36.29 -21.70
N ASN A 850 -8.82 36.38 -22.19
CA ASN A 850 -9.46 35.26 -22.91
C ASN A 850 -9.01 35.24 -24.39
N ILE A 851 -9.44 34.22 -25.14
CA ILE A 851 -9.15 34.08 -26.58
C ILE A 851 -9.64 35.26 -27.45
N LYS A 852 -10.61 36.05 -26.96
CA LYS A 852 -11.10 37.26 -27.64
C LYS A 852 -10.25 38.50 -27.34
N GLY A 853 -9.18 38.36 -26.58
CA GLY A 853 -8.31 39.46 -26.14
C GLY A 853 -8.96 40.38 -25.09
N GLN A 854 -10.04 39.95 -24.45
CA GLN A 854 -10.67 40.70 -23.36
C GLN A 854 -9.95 40.41 -22.05
N VAL A 855 -9.71 41.45 -21.24
CA VAL A 855 -9.12 41.30 -19.90
C VAL A 855 -10.11 40.57 -19.01
N VAL A 856 -9.64 39.48 -18.39
CA VAL A 856 -10.39 38.62 -17.49
C VAL A 856 -10.08 38.97 -16.04
N LYS A 857 -8.79 39.15 -15.72
CA LYS A 857 -8.30 39.45 -14.38
C LYS A 857 -7.09 40.37 -14.45
N THR A 858 -7.01 41.36 -13.58
CA THR A 858 -5.75 42.05 -13.28
C THR A 858 -5.13 41.43 -12.04
N LEU A 859 -4.00 40.75 -12.20
CA LEU A 859 -3.34 39.99 -11.14
C LEU A 859 -2.36 40.86 -10.34
N LEU A 860 -1.65 41.76 -11.02
CA LEU A 860 -0.70 42.68 -10.40
C LEU A 860 -0.70 44.01 -11.15
N LYS A 861 -0.69 45.14 -10.43
CA LYS A 861 -0.61 46.48 -11.02
C LYS A 861 0.05 47.50 -10.09
N GLU A 862 1.29 47.23 -9.70
CA GLU A 862 2.03 48.08 -8.76
C GLU A 862 3.52 48.12 -9.08
N GLN A 863 4.28 48.88 -8.28
CA GLN A 863 5.73 48.93 -8.37
C GLN A 863 6.29 47.87 -7.43
N ILE A 864 7.09 46.96 -7.97
CA ILE A 864 7.69 45.84 -7.23
C ILE A 864 9.21 45.85 -7.40
N GLU A 865 9.91 45.31 -6.40
CA GLU A 865 11.37 45.29 -6.33
C GLU A 865 11.96 44.31 -7.36
N SER A 866 13.19 44.57 -7.82
CA SER A 866 13.93 43.66 -8.69
C SER A 866 14.03 42.26 -8.07
N GLY A 867 13.90 41.20 -8.88
CA GLY A 867 13.90 39.82 -8.39
C GLY A 867 12.81 38.96 -9.00
N GLU A 868 12.65 37.76 -8.44
CA GLU A 868 11.61 36.81 -8.84
C GLU A 868 10.32 37.04 -8.06
N HIS A 869 9.20 36.88 -8.75
CA HIS A 869 7.86 37.10 -8.22
C HIS A 869 6.95 35.96 -8.66
N ARG A 870 6.08 35.52 -7.75
CA ARG A 870 5.07 34.48 -8.00
C ARG A 870 3.69 35.03 -7.70
N ILE A 871 2.75 34.90 -8.64
CA ILE A 871 1.37 35.34 -8.48
C ILE A 871 0.42 34.20 -8.84
N THR A 872 -0.46 33.83 -7.90
CA THR A 872 -1.47 32.80 -8.11
C THR A 872 -2.70 33.37 -8.82
N TRP A 873 -3.19 32.68 -9.85
CA TRP A 873 -4.51 32.91 -10.43
C TRP A 873 -5.42 31.73 -10.11
N ASP A 874 -6.58 32.00 -9.51
CA ASP A 874 -7.55 31.01 -9.02
C ASP A 874 -8.68 30.71 -10.02
N GLY A 875 -8.47 30.99 -11.31
CA GLY A 875 -9.48 30.75 -12.34
C GLY A 875 -10.72 31.65 -12.22
N LYS A 876 -10.65 32.78 -11.51
CA LYS A 876 -11.75 33.75 -11.38
C LYS A 876 -11.46 35.06 -12.12
N ASP A 877 -12.52 35.77 -12.49
CA ASP A 877 -12.46 37.11 -13.08
C ASP A 877 -12.31 38.22 -12.00
N ASP A 878 -12.26 39.48 -12.43
CA ASP A 878 -12.20 40.64 -11.51
C ASP A 878 -13.44 40.75 -10.58
N ASN A 879 -14.58 40.15 -10.94
CA ASN A 879 -15.80 40.09 -10.13
C ASN A 879 -15.86 38.86 -9.21
N LYS A 880 -14.76 38.12 -9.06
CA LYS A 880 -14.65 36.86 -8.29
C LYS A 880 -15.55 35.74 -8.83
N LYS A 881 -15.95 35.80 -10.11
CA LYS A 881 -16.72 34.72 -10.75
C LYS A 881 -15.77 33.73 -11.44
N PRO A 882 -15.97 32.41 -11.31
CA PRO A 882 -15.20 31.42 -12.05
C PRO A 882 -15.33 31.65 -13.56
N VAL A 883 -14.22 31.59 -14.28
CA VAL A 883 -14.20 31.70 -15.75
C VAL A 883 -14.42 30.32 -16.39
N ALA A 884 -14.76 30.22 -17.67
CA ALA A 884 -15.02 28.93 -18.32
C ALA A 884 -13.72 28.16 -18.60
N SER A 885 -13.77 26.82 -18.68
CA SER A 885 -12.62 26.02 -19.15
C SER A 885 -12.20 26.47 -20.55
N GLY A 886 -10.89 26.44 -20.83
CA GLY A 886 -10.35 26.83 -22.12
C GLY A 886 -9.03 27.56 -22.03
N ILE A 887 -8.60 28.09 -23.18
CA ILE A 887 -7.32 28.75 -23.34
C ILE A 887 -7.41 30.21 -22.86
N TYR A 888 -6.46 30.60 -22.03
CA TYR A 888 -6.23 31.97 -21.60
C TYR A 888 -4.79 32.39 -21.90
N PHE A 889 -4.57 33.70 -21.93
CA PHE A 889 -3.24 34.29 -22.08
C PHE A 889 -2.97 35.20 -20.90
N TYR A 890 -1.77 35.12 -20.33
CA TYR A 890 -1.32 36.08 -19.34
C TYR A 890 -0.21 36.93 -19.95
N LYS A 891 -0.28 38.22 -19.68
CA LYS A 891 0.61 39.25 -20.22
C LYS A 891 1.17 40.06 -19.08
N ILE A 892 2.49 40.15 -19.03
CA ILE A 892 3.22 41.06 -18.16
C ILE A 892 3.70 42.27 -18.97
N SER A 893 3.64 43.44 -18.36
CA SER A 893 4.28 44.65 -18.86
C SER A 893 5.08 45.29 -17.73
N ALA A 894 6.38 45.42 -17.92
CA ALA A 894 7.34 45.90 -16.94
C ALA A 894 8.35 46.80 -17.67
N GLY A 895 8.35 48.10 -17.35
CA GLY A 895 9.11 49.10 -18.11
C GLY A 895 8.72 49.16 -19.60
N LYS A 896 9.69 48.92 -20.50
CA LYS A 896 9.49 48.86 -21.97
C LYS A 896 9.20 47.44 -22.48
N GLU A 897 9.34 46.43 -21.62
CA GLU A 897 9.21 45.04 -22.03
C GLU A 897 7.80 44.53 -21.83
N THR A 898 7.39 43.61 -22.70
CA THR A 898 6.09 42.97 -22.66
C THR A 898 6.25 41.52 -23.10
N LYS A 899 5.82 40.59 -22.24
CA LYS A 899 5.84 39.15 -22.53
C LYS A 899 4.42 38.59 -22.37
N VAL A 900 4.11 37.58 -23.18
CA VAL A 900 2.80 36.90 -23.18
C VAL A 900 3.05 35.40 -23.23
N LYS A 901 2.31 34.63 -22.42
CA LYS A 901 2.28 33.16 -22.49
C LYS A 901 0.84 32.67 -22.43
N LYS A 902 0.63 31.43 -22.88
CA LYS A 902 -0.67 30.74 -22.91
C LYS A 902 -0.82 29.81 -21.71
N MET A 903 -2.05 29.62 -21.24
CA MET A 903 -2.42 28.66 -20.20
C MET A 903 -3.76 28.00 -20.53
N LEU A 904 -3.95 26.78 -20.05
CA LEU A 904 -5.17 25.98 -20.25
C LEU A 904 -5.84 25.73 -18.89
N LEU A 905 -7.03 26.30 -18.70
CA LEU A 905 -7.89 26.01 -17.55
C LEU A 905 -8.75 24.80 -17.89
N LEU A 906 -8.66 23.74 -17.09
CA LEU A 906 -9.61 22.62 -17.08
C LEU A 906 -10.51 22.79 -15.85
N LYS A 907 -11.80 22.48 -16.00
CA LYS A 907 -12.72 22.41 -14.86
C LYS A 907 -13.10 20.98 -14.64
#